data_AF-A0A3C2D057-F1
#
_entry.id   AF-A0A3C2D057-F1
#
_cell.length_a   1.000
_cell.length_b   1.000
_cell.length_c   1.000
_cell.angle_alpha   90.00
_cell.angle_beta   90.00
_cell.angle_gamma   90.00
#
_symmetry.space_group_name_H-M   'P 1'
#
loop_
_entity.id
_entity.type
_entity.pdbx_description
1 polymer ?
#
loop_
_entity_poly.entity_id
_entity_poly.type
_entity_poly.pdbx_seq_one_letter_code
_entity_poly.pdbx_strand_id
1 'polypeptide(L)'
;MKIVFGMHLKKLKKFLQFDTAGWIASSSLLICTVSGVLLAIPYDFSRAHQSVSEMLLLNPAGSLVRNLHYWSAQFFFIFSVLHVYDHLYKSTETNIRNRRTWLIMCVALVFLGYEMISGFILKGDAAGIQAGRILASLLESIPFFGKLLSSAFTGVGENSQVVYIQHVATGTILLFIAVYDHVKTIWPKRKSWIIVFLLILAVSLLFRAPLGQADSSEVKGPWFFVGIQEMLHLTSHPAYVIFLIFILLTVIYFLPRFRRNYRALTKQILLTAGIFYLMITMVALLFRGENWEWKSWSENRLSGEQLLIFDPVDLFSSENQKLIPENQKRESCLLCHVAMKGLSEPHNPAVIGCFACHKGDAFSTDKSLAHRNMILVPGNFSNVRQTCGTQNCHTDITGRMQKSLMASQSGIIAVDKFVFGETVSLNDTFHVQKLGHSAADTHLRNLCAGCHLGMEKMKTGNAEWLERGGGCNACHLHYTDQATESMKRMQTGTSNAASEIHPTIDIQVSNDRCLSCHSRSGRISLSYEGWNERGVGPAENSSAITKILSDNRIVEFVQADIHHQKGMACIDCHTSYDLMGDGKHHAHKEDAVSVQCVDCHTAGKVNSIEISSLPDKESQMIAWLRKTDTKTKVVITIKNQQALMNTRVDSLNRIFLKDKLTGKDRKSKPQASVCSKGKGHSRLSCESCHTAWVPQCIGCHNSFEKETSGFDLLTGQTTKGTWVEFAGTSLPEPPVLGVNSSTNQVVTAMPGMVMSIDHESFAKEKGKSFHRLYAPTSGHTTQREGRSCKSCHNDPLAIGFGRGELIYSVSGNSGRWTFEPRFALNPNDNLPEDAWTGFLKEAQTPYATRDWLRPFTVAEQKRILEVGACLSCHDEKSKVMDRALENYEQTLAGRSKKCVLAE
;
A
#
# COMPACT_ATOMS: atom_id res chain seq x y z
N MET A 1 -52.71 17.75 46.24
CA MET A 1 -51.77 17.14 45.27
C MET A 1 -50.36 17.74 45.27
N LYS A 2 -50.16 19.08 45.31
CA LYS A 2 -48.81 19.71 45.31
C LYS A 2 -47.93 19.41 46.54
N ILE A 3 -48.53 19.20 47.73
CA ILE A 3 -47.77 18.92 48.99
C ILE A 3 -47.22 17.48 49.03
N VAL A 4 -47.98 16.51 48.49
CA VAL A 4 -47.57 15.10 48.39
C VAL A 4 -46.43 14.92 47.38
N PHE A 5 -46.49 15.61 46.24
CA PHE A 5 -45.44 15.59 45.21
C PHE A 5 -44.12 16.22 45.70
N GLY A 6 -44.19 17.32 46.47
CA GLY A 6 -43.02 17.97 47.08
C GLY A 6 -42.35 17.13 48.19
N MET A 7 -43.13 16.37 48.96
CA MET A 7 -42.61 15.41 49.95
C MET A 7 -41.93 14.20 49.28
N HIS A 8 -42.48 13.69 48.18
CA HIS A 8 -41.85 12.62 47.40
C HIS A 8 -40.55 13.09 46.72
N LEU A 9 -40.50 14.31 46.19
CA LEU A 9 -39.24 14.88 45.64
C LEU A 9 -38.17 15.09 46.71
N LYS A 10 -38.50 15.58 47.91
CA LYS A 10 -37.54 15.71 49.01
C LYS A 10 -37.06 14.36 49.53
N LYS A 11 -37.95 13.36 49.61
CA LYS A 11 -37.58 11.97 49.95
C LYS A 11 -36.68 11.36 48.87
N LEU A 12 -36.98 11.58 47.59
CA LEU A 12 -36.17 11.11 46.46
C LEU A 12 -34.79 11.78 46.45
N LYS A 13 -34.71 13.09 46.68
CA LYS A 13 -33.44 13.85 46.76
C LYS A 13 -32.59 13.45 47.97
N LYS A 14 -33.22 13.12 49.10
CA LYS A 14 -32.55 12.58 50.30
C LYS A 14 -32.16 11.10 50.14
N PHE A 15 -32.85 10.36 49.27
CA PHE A 15 -32.53 8.98 48.90
C PHE A 15 -31.38 8.91 47.88
N LEU A 16 -31.31 9.86 46.94
CA LEU A 16 -30.26 10.00 45.92
C LEU A 16 -28.99 10.72 46.42
N GLN A 17 -28.88 11.02 47.71
CA GLN A 17 -27.70 11.67 48.26
C GLN A 17 -26.56 10.64 48.32
N PHE A 18 -25.55 10.81 47.46
CA PHE A 18 -24.42 9.88 47.34
C PHE A 18 -23.67 9.72 48.67
N ASP A 19 -23.38 8.46 49.05
CA ASP A 19 -22.49 8.12 50.16
C ASP A 19 -21.01 8.43 49.81
N THR A 20 -20.10 8.25 50.76
CA THR A 20 -18.65 8.44 50.53
C THR A 20 -18.10 7.53 49.42
N ALA A 21 -17.07 7.98 48.70
CA ALA A 21 -16.41 7.23 47.61
C ALA A 21 -16.04 5.77 48.01
N GLY A 22 -15.66 5.52 49.26
CA GLY A 22 -15.35 4.17 49.75
C GLY A 22 -16.55 3.20 49.77
N TRP A 23 -17.77 3.67 50.03
CA TRP A 23 -18.97 2.81 49.97
C TRP A 23 -19.38 2.50 48.53
N ILE A 24 -19.13 3.45 47.61
CA ILE A 24 -19.30 3.24 46.17
C ILE A 24 -18.29 2.19 45.70
N ALA A 25 -17.00 2.35 46.02
CA ALA A 25 -15.96 1.39 45.70
C ALA A 25 -16.26 -0.02 46.25
N SER A 26 -16.67 -0.13 47.52
CA SER A 26 -17.01 -1.43 48.13
C SER A 26 -18.23 -2.09 47.47
N SER A 27 -19.21 -1.29 47.06
CA SER A 27 -20.38 -1.78 46.32
C SER A 27 -19.99 -2.26 44.92
N SER A 28 -19.16 -1.51 44.22
CA SER A 28 -18.61 -1.88 42.91
C SER A 28 -17.75 -3.15 42.98
N LEU A 29 -16.91 -3.31 44.00
CA LEU A 29 -16.14 -4.54 44.21
C LEU A 29 -17.06 -5.76 44.36
N LEU A 30 -18.11 -5.66 45.19
CA LEU A 30 -19.05 -6.77 45.38
C LEU A 30 -19.79 -7.13 44.08
N ILE A 31 -20.25 -6.13 43.32
CA ILE A 31 -20.91 -6.35 42.02
C ILE A 31 -19.92 -6.99 41.02
N CYS A 32 -18.68 -6.52 40.99
CA CYS A 32 -17.61 -7.04 40.15
C CYS A 32 -17.32 -8.51 40.46
N THR A 33 -17.21 -8.87 41.73
CA THR A 33 -16.96 -10.25 42.15
C THR A 33 -18.12 -11.18 41.80
N VAL A 34 -19.36 -10.78 42.05
CA VAL A 34 -20.53 -11.61 41.72
C VAL A 34 -20.64 -11.83 40.21
N SER A 35 -20.48 -10.76 39.42
CA SER A 35 -20.46 -10.87 37.96
C SER A 35 -19.25 -11.67 37.45
N GLY A 36 -18.08 -11.56 38.09
CA GLY A 36 -16.88 -12.32 37.75
C GLY A 36 -17.04 -13.82 37.98
N VAL A 37 -17.67 -14.24 39.09
CA VAL A 37 -18.01 -15.65 39.35
C VAL A 37 -18.94 -16.20 38.27
N LEU A 38 -19.90 -15.40 37.80
CA LEU A 38 -20.78 -15.80 36.71
C LEU A 38 -20.05 -15.91 35.36
N LEU A 39 -19.03 -15.08 35.11
CA LEU A 39 -18.19 -15.15 33.89
C LEU A 39 -17.16 -16.26 33.92
N ALA A 40 -16.69 -16.65 35.11
CA ALA A 40 -15.71 -17.73 35.29
C ALA A 40 -16.21 -19.08 34.78
N ILE A 41 -17.53 -19.27 34.67
CA ILE A 41 -18.17 -20.51 34.19
C ILE A 41 -18.05 -20.65 32.66
N PRO A 42 -18.51 -19.68 31.83
CA PRO A 42 -18.41 -19.78 30.37
C PRO A 42 -17.03 -19.41 29.80
N TYR A 43 -16.10 -18.84 30.61
CA TYR A 43 -14.79 -18.41 30.14
C TYR A 43 -13.83 -19.60 29.92
N ASP A 44 -13.16 -19.63 28.76
CA ASP A 44 -12.15 -20.63 28.42
C ASP A 44 -10.78 -19.96 28.32
N PHE A 45 -9.90 -20.19 29.29
CA PHE A 45 -8.57 -19.61 29.32
C PHE A 45 -7.63 -20.13 28.21
N SER A 46 -7.94 -21.28 27.60
CA SER A 46 -7.19 -21.83 26.46
C SER A 46 -7.55 -21.12 25.15
N ARG A 47 -8.77 -20.58 25.07
CA ARG A 47 -9.31 -19.83 23.92
C ARG A 47 -9.94 -18.52 24.39
N ALA A 48 -9.16 -17.74 25.15
CA ALA A 48 -9.63 -16.56 25.88
C ALA A 48 -10.44 -15.59 25.00
N HIS A 49 -9.85 -15.12 23.90
CA HIS A 49 -10.50 -14.17 22.98
C HIS A 49 -11.76 -14.73 22.34
N GLN A 50 -11.70 -15.98 21.90
CA GLN A 50 -12.83 -16.66 21.28
C GLN A 50 -14.01 -16.80 22.24
N SER A 51 -13.77 -17.26 23.48
CA SER A 51 -14.83 -17.43 24.48
C SER A 51 -15.52 -16.10 24.81
N VAL A 52 -14.75 -15.01 24.92
CA VAL A 52 -15.29 -13.67 25.16
C VAL A 52 -16.08 -13.14 23.96
N SER A 53 -15.59 -13.38 22.74
CA SER A 53 -16.28 -12.99 21.49
C SER A 53 -17.60 -13.75 21.33
N GLU A 54 -17.62 -15.05 21.63
CA GLU A 54 -18.83 -15.88 21.61
C GLU A 54 -19.86 -15.42 22.66
N MET A 55 -19.41 -15.02 23.86
CA MET A 55 -20.31 -14.42 24.85
C MET A 55 -20.96 -13.14 24.35
N LEU A 56 -20.22 -12.28 23.65
CA LEU A 56 -20.75 -11.03 23.10
C LEU A 56 -21.76 -11.28 21.97
N LEU A 57 -21.45 -12.22 21.08
CA LEU A 57 -22.20 -12.45 19.84
C LEU A 57 -23.40 -13.39 20.00
N LEU A 58 -23.29 -14.40 20.87
CA LEU A 58 -24.23 -15.54 20.92
C LEU A 58 -25.01 -15.63 22.23
N ASN A 59 -24.60 -14.91 23.28
CA ASN A 59 -25.20 -14.99 24.62
C ASN A 59 -25.51 -13.60 25.19
N PRO A 60 -26.70 -13.03 24.93
CA PRO A 60 -27.07 -11.71 25.45
C PRO A 60 -26.96 -11.58 26.97
N ALA A 61 -27.29 -12.63 27.73
CA ALA A 61 -27.13 -12.66 29.17
C ALA A 61 -25.65 -12.63 29.57
N GLY A 62 -24.80 -13.41 28.89
CA GLY A 62 -23.35 -13.39 29.06
C GLY A 62 -22.74 -12.02 28.75
N SER A 63 -23.19 -11.36 27.67
CA SER A 63 -22.82 -9.99 27.31
C SER A 63 -23.18 -8.99 28.42
N LEU A 64 -24.39 -9.07 28.98
CA LEU A 64 -24.78 -8.23 30.11
C LEU A 64 -23.91 -8.46 31.35
N VAL A 65 -23.66 -9.72 31.73
CA VAL A 65 -22.80 -10.04 32.89
C VAL A 65 -21.37 -9.53 32.66
N ARG A 66 -20.86 -9.63 31.43
CA ARG A 66 -19.56 -9.06 31.04
C ARG A 66 -19.53 -7.54 31.19
N ASN A 67 -20.57 -6.85 30.71
CA ASN A 67 -20.71 -5.41 30.87
C ASN A 67 -20.80 -5.02 32.36
N LEU A 68 -21.53 -5.78 33.18
CA LEU A 68 -21.60 -5.56 34.63
C LEU A 68 -20.22 -5.69 35.28
N HIS A 69 -19.47 -6.73 34.94
CA HIS A 69 -18.12 -6.96 35.47
C HIS A 69 -17.16 -5.83 35.07
N TYR A 70 -17.10 -5.49 33.79
CA TYR A 70 -16.23 -4.42 33.30
C TYR A 70 -16.55 -3.06 33.94
N TRP A 71 -17.81 -2.61 33.89
CA TRP A 71 -18.19 -1.28 34.40
C TRP A 71 -18.08 -1.19 35.92
N SER A 72 -18.38 -2.27 36.64
CA SER A 72 -18.13 -2.32 38.08
C SER A 72 -16.64 -2.29 38.43
N ALA A 73 -15.76 -2.92 37.65
CA ALA A 73 -14.32 -2.77 37.80
C ALA A 73 -13.84 -1.33 37.55
N GLN A 74 -14.34 -0.66 36.49
CA GLN A 74 -14.02 0.75 36.23
C GLN A 74 -14.45 1.67 37.38
N PHE A 75 -15.68 1.49 37.88
CA PHE A 75 -16.18 2.25 39.04
C PHE A 75 -15.35 1.94 40.29
N PHE A 76 -15.05 0.67 40.55
CA PHE A 76 -14.24 0.28 41.69
C PHE A 76 -12.86 0.96 41.67
N PHE A 77 -12.18 0.97 40.52
CA PHE A 77 -10.89 1.64 40.36
C PHE A 77 -10.99 3.16 40.56
N ILE A 78 -11.88 3.84 39.84
CA ILE A 78 -12.04 5.30 39.91
C ILE A 78 -12.40 5.74 41.32
N PHE A 79 -13.40 5.09 41.94
CA PHE A 79 -13.85 5.47 43.28
C PHE A 79 -12.86 5.06 44.37
N SER A 80 -12.00 4.06 44.16
CA SER A 80 -10.88 3.75 45.07
C SER A 80 -9.82 4.87 45.04
N VAL A 81 -9.45 5.36 43.84
CA VAL A 81 -8.52 6.49 43.71
C VAL A 81 -9.12 7.76 44.34
N LEU A 82 -10.40 8.05 44.07
CA LEU A 82 -11.10 9.18 44.70
C LEU A 82 -11.20 9.04 46.22
N HIS A 83 -11.40 7.82 46.72
CA HIS A 83 -11.44 7.54 48.15
C HIS A 83 -10.07 7.81 48.82
N VAL A 84 -8.98 7.36 48.20
CA VAL A 84 -7.62 7.68 48.66
C VAL A 84 -7.40 9.19 48.64
N TYR A 85 -7.75 9.87 47.55
CA TYR A 85 -7.61 11.32 47.43
C TYR A 85 -8.42 12.07 48.51
N ASP A 86 -9.68 11.71 48.72
CA ASP A 86 -10.55 12.33 49.73
C ASP A 86 -9.95 12.19 51.14
N HIS A 87 -9.38 11.02 51.45
CA HIS A 87 -8.69 10.80 52.72
C HIS A 87 -7.44 11.67 52.89
N LEU A 88 -6.60 11.77 51.85
CA LEU A 88 -5.38 12.59 51.85
C LEU A 88 -5.70 14.09 51.93
N TYR A 89 -6.72 14.54 51.18
CA TYR A 89 -7.17 15.93 51.17
C TYR A 89 -7.71 16.34 52.54
N LYS A 90 -8.59 15.52 53.14
CA LYS A 90 -9.13 15.73 54.50
C LYS A 90 -8.10 15.50 55.61
N SER A 91 -6.89 15.09 55.28
CA SER A 91 -5.81 14.79 56.24
C SER A 91 -6.19 13.71 57.26
N THR A 92 -6.98 12.73 56.82
CA THR A 92 -7.53 11.66 57.67
C THR A 92 -6.72 10.37 57.62
N GLU A 93 -5.61 10.35 56.87
CA GLU A 93 -4.66 9.24 56.82
C GLU A 93 -4.07 8.87 58.20
N THR A 94 -4.04 9.81 59.15
CA THR A 94 -3.62 9.55 60.54
C THR A 94 -4.68 8.88 61.40
N ASN A 95 -5.93 8.78 60.93
CA ASN A 95 -7.01 8.14 61.68
C ASN A 95 -6.83 6.61 61.75
N ILE A 96 -6.11 6.03 60.77
CA ILE A 96 -5.75 4.61 60.77
C ILE A 96 -4.55 4.41 61.71
N ARG A 97 -4.82 4.26 63.01
CA ARG A 97 -3.79 4.08 64.04
C ARG A 97 -3.07 2.73 63.96
N ASN A 98 -3.71 1.71 63.39
CA ASN A 98 -3.14 0.38 63.28
C ASN A 98 -2.14 0.30 62.11
N ARG A 99 -0.86 0.07 62.44
CA ARG A 99 0.22 -0.09 61.45
C ARG A 99 0.00 -1.26 60.51
N ARG A 100 -0.60 -2.35 60.99
CA ARG A 100 -0.93 -3.52 60.16
C ARG A 100 -1.95 -3.16 59.09
N THR A 101 -3.02 -2.47 59.46
CA THR A 101 -4.08 -2.05 58.53
C THR A 101 -3.54 -1.10 57.48
N TRP A 102 -2.70 -0.13 57.85
CA TRP A 102 -2.07 0.76 56.87
C TRP A 102 -1.16 0.03 55.88
N LEU A 103 -0.38 -0.95 56.34
CA LEU A 103 0.44 -1.80 55.47
C LEU A 103 -0.44 -2.59 54.49
N ILE A 104 -1.51 -3.21 54.98
CA ILE A 104 -2.46 -3.97 54.14
C ILE A 104 -3.09 -3.06 53.09
N MET A 105 -3.44 -1.81 53.43
CA MET A 105 -3.94 -0.83 52.45
C MET A 105 -2.91 -0.46 51.39
N CYS A 106 -1.63 -0.30 51.76
CA CYS A 106 -0.57 -0.04 50.78
C CYS A 106 -0.39 -1.23 49.82
N VAL A 107 -0.42 -2.45 50.33
CA VAL A 107 -0.36 -3.68 49.52
C VAL A 107 -1.61 -3.80 48.62
N ALA A 108 -2.78 -3.43 49.13
CA ALA A 108 -4.02 -3.45 48.35
C ALA A 108 -3.98 -2.52 47.14
N LEU A 109 -3.21 -1.42 47.15
CA LEU A 109 -3.02 -0.57 45.97
C LEU A 109 -2.29 -1.30 44.84
N VAL A 110 -1.33 -2.18 45.18
CA VAL A 110 -0.63 -3.01 44.20
C VAL A 110 -1.59 -4.03 43.59
N PHE A 111 -2.37 -4.71 44.43
CA PHE A 111 -3.35 -5.70 43.97
C PHE A 111 -4.54 -5.06 43.23
N LEU A 112 -4.91 -3.82 43.55
CA LEU A 112 -5.88 -3.04 42.77
C LEU A 112 -5.37 -2.83 41.34
N GLY A 113 -4.10 -2.44 41.17
CA GLY A 113 -3.49 -2.32 39.84
C GLY A 113 -3.36 -3.67 39.13
N TYR A 114 -2.98 -4.73 39.87
CA TYR A 114 -2.87 -6.08 39.35
C TYR A 114 -4.21 -6.62 38.82
N GLU A 115 -5.29 -6.52 39.58
CA GLU A 115 -6.63 -6.99 39.18
C GLU A 115 -7.12 -6.29 37.91
N MET A 116 -6.82 -5.00 37.77
CA MET A 116 -7.17 -4.23 36.57
C MET A 116 -6.39 -4.67 35.33
N ILE A 117 -5.07 -4.94 35.45
CA ILE A 117 -4.28 -5.43 34.30
C ILE A 117 -4.53 -6.90 34.00
N SER A 118 -4.70 -7.76 35.03
CA SER A 118 -4.96 -9.18 34.83
C SER A 118 -6.30 -9.41 34.15
N GLY A 119 -7.35 -8.68 34.55
CA GLY A 119 -8.64 -8.70 33.84
C GLY A 119 -8.54 -8.21 32.39
N PHE A 120 -7.68 -7.21 32.11
CA PHE A 120 -7.42 -6.73 30.75
C PHE A 120 -6.68 -7.77 29.90
N ILE A 121 -5.71 -8.50 30.47
CA ILE A 121 -4.99 -9.60 29.82
C ILE A 121 -5.96 -10.73 29.45
N LEU A 122 -6.90 -11.05 30.32
CA LEU A 122 -7.87 -12.13 30.13
C LEU A 122 -8.86 -11.91 28.97
N LYS A 123 -8.92 -10.70 28.38
CA LYS A 123 -9.63 -10.48 27.11
C LYS A 123 -9.05 -11.31 25.96
N GLY A 124 -7.74 -11.58 26.00
CA GLY A 124 -7.02 -12.32 24.96
C GLY A 124 -6.92 -11.60 23.60
N ASP A 125 -7.29 -10.33 23.52
CA ASP A 125 -7.05 -9.52 22.31
C ASP A 125 -5.56 -9.14 22.20
N ALA A 126 -5.14 -8.61 21.05
CA ALA A 126 -3.74 -8.23 20.80
C ALA A 126 -3.18 -7.31 21.91
N ALA A 127 -4.03 -6.38 22.37
CA ALA A 127 -3.68 -5.46 23.46
C ALA A 127 -3.49 -6.17 24.80
N GLY A 128 -4.39 -7.10 25.16
CA GLY A 128 -4.28 -7.91 26.37
C GLY A 128 -3.04 -8.81 26.37
N ILE A 129 -2.74 -9.46 25.24
CA ILE A 129 -1.55 -10.31 25.10
C ILE A 129 -0.28 -9.47 25.28
N GLN A 130 -0.19 -8.31 24.62
CA GLN A 130 0.96 -7.43 24.76
C GLN A 130 1.09 -6.85 26.18
N ALA A 131 -0.03 -6.49 26.82
CA ALA A 131 -0.02 -6.06 28.22
C ALA A 131 0.52 -7.16 29.15
N GLY A 132 0.19 -8.43 28.87
CA GLY A 132 0.74 -9.59 29.59
C GLY A 132 2.25 -9.72 29.43
N ARG A 133 2.76 -9.58 28.19
CA ARG A 133 4.20 -9.60 27.89
C ARG A 133 4.94 -8.45 28.59
N ILE A 134 4.38 -7.24 28.58
CA ILE A 134 4.94 -6.07 29.28
C ILE A 134 4.95 -6.32 30.79
N LEU A 135 3.86 -6.81 31.38
CA LEU A 135 3.79 -7.12 32.80
C LEU A 135 4.83 -8.17 33.21
N ALA A 136 4.99 -9.24 32.43
CA ALA A 136 6.00 -10.27 32.67
C ALA A 136 7.41 -9.65 32.65
N SER A 137 7.74 -8.88 31.62
CA SER A 137 9.03 -8.18 31.49
C SER A 137 9.32 -7.22 32.66
N LEU A 138 8.31 -6.49 33.13
CA LEU A 138 8.43 -5.62 34.30
C LEU A 138 8.68 -6.43 35.58
N LEU A 139 7.98 -7.55 35.80
CA LEU A 139 8.22 -8.40 36.96
C LEU A 139 9.62 -9.02 36.92
N GLU A 140 10.07 -9.52 35.76
CA GLU A 140 11.41 -10.09 35.57
C GLU A 140 12.54 -9.10 35.84
N SER A 141 12.29 -7.81 35.60
CA SER A 141 13.26 -6.74 35.85
C SER A 141 13.53 -6.50 37.35
N ILE A 142 12.75 -7.09 38.26
CA ILE A 142 12.96 -6.99 39.71
C ILE A 142 14.16 -7.86 40.13
N PRO A 143 15.19 -7.28 40.79
CA PRO A 143 16.35 -8.04 41.24
C PRO A 143 15.99 -9.21 42.16
N PHE A 144 16.76 -10.31 42.07
CA PHE A 144 16.68 -11.53 42.88
C PHE A 144 15.42 -12.39 42.72
N PHE A 145 14.23 -11.79 42.73
CA PHE A 145 12.94 -12.50 42.75
C PHE A 145 12.11 -12.35 41.46
N GLY A 146 12.56 -11.56 40.48
CA GLY A 146 11.74 -11.18 39.32
C GLY A 146 11.21 -12.35 38.50
N LYS A 147 12.06 -13.34 38.18
CA LYS A 147 11.64 -14.55 37.45
C LYS A 147 10.60 -15.38 38.20
N LEU A 148 10.76 -15.50 39.52
CA LEU A 148 9.80 -16.19 40.38
C LEU A 148 8.46 -15.45 40.40
N LEU A 149 8.48 -14.12 40.54
CA LEU A 149 7.29 -13.28 40.54
C LEU A 149 6.56 -13.33 39.20
N SER A 150 7.27 -13.21 38.07
CA SER A 150 6.66 -13.36 36.75
C SER A 150 6.05 -14.74 36.58
N SER A 151 6.79 -15.82 36.87
CA SER A 151 6.24 -17.18 36.76
C SER A 151 5.00 -17.41 37.63
N ALA A 152 4.95 -16.80 38.83
CA ALA A 152 3.82 -16.93 39.75
C ALA A 152 2.58 -16.13 39.33
N PHE A 153 2.75 -14.95 38.73
CA PHE A 153 1.64 -14.02 38.44
C PHE A 153 1.24 -13.92 36.95
N THR A 154 2.16 -14.21 36.04
CA THR A 154 1.92 -14.23 34.58
C THR A 154 2.02 -15.62 33.98
N GLY A 155 2.66 -16.57 34.67
CA GLY A 155 2.87 -17.93 34.15
C GLY A 155 4.08 -18.04 33.23
N VAL A 156 4.25 -19.24 32.65
CA VAL A 156 5.33 -19.57 31.70
C VAL A 156 4.70 -19.89 30.34
N GLY A 157 5.16 -19.22 29.28
CA GLY A 157 4.61 -19.36 27.93
C GLY A 157 3.35 -18.52 27.69
N GLU A 158 2.58 -18.84 26.65
CA GLU A 158 1.39 -18.07 26.23
C GLU A 158 0.07 -18.53 26.90
N ASN A 159 0.14 -19.43 27.88
CA ASN A 159 -1.06 -19.92 28.57
C ASN A 159 -1.54 -18.94 29.66
N SER A 160 -2.76 -18.43 29.51
CA SER A 160 -3.39 -17.47 30.43
C SER A 160 -3.91 -18.09 31.74
N GLN A 161 -3.76 -19.39 31.97
CA GLN A 161 -4.28 -20.09 33.15
C GLN A 161 -3.78 -19.48 34.47
N VAL A 162 -2.49 -19.14 34.57
CA VAL A 162 -1.93 -18.56 35.80
C VAL A 162 -2.56 -17.19 36.07
N VAL A 163 -2.62 -16.32 35.06
CA VAL A 163 -3.27 -15.00 35.16
C VAL A 163 -4.74 -15.16 35.57
N TYR A 164 -5.45 -16.13 34.98
CA TYR A 164 -6.84 -16.43 35.30
C TYR A 164 -7.03 -16.81 36.78
N ILE A 165 -6.24 -17.75 37.28
CA ILE A 165 -6.33 -18.20 38.68
C ILE A 165 -5.98 -17.05 39.64
N GLN A 166 -4.91 -16.29 39.34
CA GLN A 166 -4.47 -15.20 40.20
C GLN A 166 -5.46 -14.04 40.25
N HIS A 167 -6.17 -13.78 39.14
CA HIS A 167 -7.27 -12.80 39.04
C HIS A 167 -8.52 -13.25 39.82
N VAL A 168 -9.03 -14.44 39.50
CA VAL A 168 -10.29 -14.93 40.09
C VAL A 168 -10.16 -15.24 41.58
N ALA A 169 -8.98 -15.70 42.03
CA ALA A 169 -8.75 -16.08 43.42
C ALA A 169 -7.84 -15.10 44.16
N THR A 170 -6.53 -15.12 43.91
CA THR A 170 -5.54 -14.50 44.80
C THR A 170 -5.75 -13.00 45.01
N GLY A 171 -5.77 -12.21 43.94
CA GLY A 171 -5.89 -10.76 44.07
C GLY A 171 -7.28 -10.34 44.55
N THR A 172 -8.34 -10.98 44.06
CA THR A 172 -9.71 -10.79 44.56
C THR A 172 -9.84 -11.05 46.06
N ILE A 173 -9.33 -12.20 46.56
CA ILE A 173 -9.35 -12.54 48.00
C ILE A 173 -8.55 -11.52 48.81
N LEU A 174 -7.38 -11.11 48.34
CA LEU A 174 -6.55 -10.12 49.02
C LEU A 174 -7.23 -8.75 49.11
N LEU A 175 -7.97 -8.33 48.09
CA LEU A 175 -8.77 -7.11 48.14
C LEU A 175 -9.91 -7.21 49.17
N PHE A 176 -10.61 -8.35 49.28
CA PHE A 176 -11.62 -8.52 50.33
C PHE A 176 -11.01 -8.57 51.74
N ILE A 177 -9.85 -9.22 51.92
CA ILE A 177 -9.11 -9.19 53.18
C ILE A 177 -8.76 -7.75 53.55
N ALA A 178 -8.31 -6.96 52.57
CA ALA A 178 -8.00 -5.55 52.77
C ALA A 178 -9.24 -4.74 53.18
N VAL A 179 -10.35 -4.87 52.45
CA VAL A 179 -11.62 -4.18 52.77
C VAL A 179 -12.13 -4.59 54.15
N TYR A 180 -12.10 -5.88 54.48
CA TYR A 180 -12.48 -6.36 55.81
C TYR A 180 -11.57 -5.81 56.90
N ASP A 181 -10.25 -5.79 56.70
CA ASP A 181 -9.37 -5.23 57.72
C ASP A 181 -9.58 -3.71 57.91
N HIS A 182 -9.94 -3.00 56.84
CA HIS A 182 -10.19 -1.56 56.83
C HIS A 182 -11.53 -1.16 57.48
N VAL A 183 -12.64 -1.78 57.09
CA VAL A 183 -14.01 -1.38 57.49
C VAL A 183 -14.65 -2.36 58.49
N LYS A 184 -14.03 -3.52 58.71
CA LYS A 184 -14.55 -4.65 59.54
C LYS A 184 -15.85 -5.27 59.02
N THR A 185 -16.20 -5.00 57.78
CA THR A 185 -17.32 -5.63 57.05
C THR A 185 -16.96 -5.74 55.58
N ILE A 186 -17.45 -6.79 54.93
CA ILE A 186 -17.41 -6.94 53.46
C ILE A 186 -18.71 -6.44 52.80
N TRP A 187 -19.78 -6.28 53.59
CA TRP A 187 -21.08 -5.88 53.09
C TRP A 187 -21.17 -4.36 52.98
N PRO A 188 -21.40 -3.80 51.78
CA PRO A 188 -21.67 -2.39 51.63
C PRO A 188 -22.99 -2.00 52.29
N LYS A 189 -23.16 -0.71 52.63
CA LYS A 189 -24.45 -0.18 53.06
C LYS A 189 -25.52 -0.47 52.01
N ARG A 190 -26.66 -1.04 52.43
CA ARG A 190 -27.77 -1.44 51.55
C ARG A 190 -28.22 -0.34 50.59
N LYS A 191 -28.32 0.91 51.07
CA LYS A 191 -28.73 2.05 50.23
C LYS A 191 -27.73 2.35 49.11
N SER A 192 -26.44 2.46 49.47
CA SER A 192 -25.38 2.75 48.50
C SER A 192 -25.26 1.63 47.47
N TRP A 193 -25.35 0.37 47.92
CA TRP A 193 -25.30 -0.78 47.02
C TRP A 193 -26.44 -0.79 45.99
N ILE A 194 -27.69 -0.54 46.41
CA ILE A 194 -28.84 -0.48 45.48
C ILE A 194 -28.64 0.62 44.43
N ILE A 195 -28.21 1.82 44.84
CA ILE A 195 -27.99 2.94 43.92
C ILE A 195 -26.87 2.61 42.93
N VAL A 196 -25.74 2.12 43.43
CA VAL A 196 -24.58 1.77 42.60
C VAL A 196 -24.90 0.62 41.65
N PHE A 197 -25.64 -0.41 42.12
CA PHE A 197 -26.11 -1.50 41.28
C PHE A 197 -27.02 -1.02 40.16
N LEU A 198 -28.02 -0.18 40.45
CA LEU A 198 -28.92 0.36 39.43
C LEU A 198 -28.18 1.24 38.41
N LEU A 199 -27.20 2.03 38.86
CA LEU A 199 -26.36 2.85 37.97
C LEU A 199 -25.49 1.98 37.06
N ILE A 200 -24.77 1.01 37.63
CA ILE A 200 -23.93 0.10 36.85
C ILE A 200 -24.80 -0.72 35.90
N LEU A 201 -25.95 -1.24 36.36
CA LEU A 201 -26.89 -1.97 35.51
C LEU A 201 -27.38 -1.11 34.33
N ALA A 202 -27.75 0.16 34.57
CA ALA A 202 -28.15 1.07 33.51
C ALA A 202 -27.03 1.31 32.50
N VAL A 203 -25.80 1.52 32.97
CA VAL A 203 -24.63 1.66 32.09
C VAL A 203 -24.36 0.36 31.31
N SER A 204 -24.41 -0.79 31.97
CA SER A 204 -24.16 -2.10 31.36
C SER A 204 -25.22 -2.54 30.35
N LEU A 205 -26.45 -2.01 30.46
CA LEU A 205 -27.52 -2.21 29.48
C LEU A 205 -27.38 -1.32 28.24
N LEU A 206 -26.74 -0.15 28.37
CA LEU A 206 -26.61 0.84 27.29
C LEU A 206 -25.24 0.81 26.60
N PHE A 207 -24.20 0.43 27.33
CA PHE A 207 -22.81 0.51 26.88
C PHE A 207 -22.11 -0.85 26.97
N ARG A 208 -21.66 -1.34 25.82
CA ARG A 208 -20.88 -2.57 25.71
C ARG A 208 -19.46 -2.36 26.24
N ALA A 209 -18.95 -3.34 26.97
CA ALA A 209 -17.56 -3.37 27.38
C ALA A 209 -16.64 -3.58 26.15
N PRO A 210 -15.55 -2.82 25.97
CA PRO A 210 -14.68 -2.93 24.80
C PRO A 210 -14.05 -4.31 24.63
N LEU A 211 -13.83 -4.73 23.38
CA LEU A 211 -13.05 -5.91 23.01
C LEU A 211 -12.29 -5.59 21.70
N GLY A 212 -10.98 -5.78 21.70
CA GLY A 212 -10.15 -5.64 20.51
C GLY A 212 -10.11 -6.91 19.66
N GLN A 213 -9.48 -6.84 18.50
CA GLN A 213 -9.19 -8.03 17.68
C GLN A 213 -7.95 -8.77 18.22
N ALA A 214 -7.95 -10.10 18.08
CA ALA A 214 -6.78 -10.94 18.41
C ALA A 214 -5.53 -10.56 17.59
N ASP A 215 -5.73 -10.12 16.34
CA ASP A 215 -4.67 -9.88 15.36
C ASP A 215 -4.44 -8.38 15.08
N SER A 216 -4.90 -7.48 15.97
CA SER A 216 -4.80 -6.03 15.78
C SER A 216 -3.35 -5.55 15.76
N SER A 217 -3.01 -4.68 14.80
CA SER A 217 -1.72 -3.97 14.76
C SER A 217 -1.67 -2.75 15.69
N GLU A 218 -2.82 -2.22 16.12
CA GLU A 218 -2.88 -1.16 17.13
C GLU A 218 -3.00 -1.79 18.51
N VAL A 219 -2.01 -1.53 19.37
CA VAL A 219 -1.91 -2.10 20.72
C VAL A 219 -1.71 -0.97 21.75
N LYS A 220 -2.83 -0.50 22.30
CA LYS A 220 -2.85 0.41 23.45
C LYS A 220 -3.19 -0.35 24.72
N GLY A 221 -2.48 -0.06 25.79
CA GLY A 221 -2.85 -0.53 27.13
C GLY A 221 -4.19 0.07 27.59
N PRO A 222 -4.73 -0.39 28.73
CA PRO A 222 -5.94 0.17 29.28
C PRO A 222 -5.74 1.65 29.65
N TRP A 223 -6.80 2.46 29.58
CA TRP A 223 -6.74 3.92 29.74
C TRP A 223 -5.98 4.37 31.01
N PHE A 224 -6.05 3.61 32.10
CA PHE A 224 -5.37 3.92 33.36
C PHE A 224 -3.86 3.60 33.36
N PHE A 225 -3.34 2.86 32.38
CA PHE A 225 -1.91 2.51 32.23
C PHE A 225 -1.28 3.02 30.93
N VAL A 226 -2.04 3.65 30.01
CA VAL A 226 -1.47 4.28 28.81
C VAL A 226 -0.40 5.32 29.16
N GLY A 227 -0.55 6.07 30.26
CA GLY A 227 0.50 6.98 30.73
C GLY A 227 1.81 6.27 31.09
N ILE A 228 1.75 5.07 31.69
CA ILE A 228 2.94 4.23 31.94
C ILE A 228 3.52 3.73 30.62
N GLN A 229 2.67 3.33 29.67
CA GLN A 229 3.12 2.90 28.34
C GLN A 229 3.87 4.03 27.62
N GLU A 230 3.38 5.28 27.66
CA GLU A 230 4.09 6.44 27.11
C GLU A 230 5.46 6.62 27.79
N MET A 231 5.54 6.50 29.12
CA MET A 231 6.82 6.59 29.83
C MET A 231 7.81 5.49 29.42
N LEU A 232 7.33 4.27 29.14
CA LEU A 232 8.17 3.17 28.64
C LEU A 232 8.70 3.45 27.23
N HIS A 233 7.96 4.19 26.39
CA HIS A 233 8.46 4.62 25.08
C HIS A 233 9.50 5.77 25.18
N LEU A 234 9.53 6.50 26.30
CA LEU A 234 10.51 7.57 26.54
C LEU A 234 11.84 7.05 27.12
N THR A 235 11.95 5.76 27.46
CA THR A 235 13.17 5.19 28.06
C THR A 235 13.53 3.83 27.49
N SER A 236 14.83 3.59 27.30
CA SER A 236 15.34 2.26 26.94
C SER A 236 15.52 1.31 28.14
N HIS A 237 15.27 1.79 29.37
CA HIS A 237 15.49 1.02 30.61
C HIS A 237 14.18 0.91 31.42
N PRO A 238 13.40 -0.18 31.24
CA PRO A 238 12.12 -0.38 31.93
C PRO A 238 12.20 -0.34 33.47
N ALA A 239 13.38 -0.63 34.04
CA ALA A 239 13.62 -0.59 35.48
C ALA A 239 13.32 0.78 36.13
N TYR A 240 13.45 1.89 35.39
CA TYR A 240 13.15 3.23 35.93
C TYR A 240 11.67 3.40 36.27
N VAL A 241 10.78 2.79 35.49
CA VAL A 241 9.33 2.84 35.75
C VAL A 241 8.99 2.06 37.02
N ILE A 242 9.60 0.89 37.21
CA ILE A 242 9.43 0.08 38.42
C ILE A 242 9.94 0.83 39.65
N PHE A 243 11.12 1.45 39.53
CA PHE A 243 11.70 2.26 40.59
C PHE A 243 10.79 3.43 40.99
N LEU A 244 10.17 4.09 40.01
CA LEU A 244 9.22 5.17 40.26
C LEU A 244 7.96 4.68 40.98
N ILE A 245 7.40 3.53 40.59
CA ILE A 245 6.27 2.89 41.28
C ILE A 245 6.67 2.51 42.72
N PHE A 246 7.86 1.96 42.91
CA PHE A 246 8.37 1.60 44.24
C PHE A 246 8.54 2.83 45.15
N ILE A 247 9.09 3.94 44.61
CA ILE A 247 9.16 5.22 45.34
C ILE A 247 7.77 5.70 45.72
N LEU A 248 6.81 5.69 44.79
CA LEU A 248 5.43 6.12 45.05
C LEU A 248 4.81 5.34 46.21
N LEU A 249 4.91 4.00 46.18
CA LEU A 249 4.39 3.13 47.24
C LEU A 249 5.10 3.36 48.59
N THR A 250 6.41 3.56 48.55
CA THR A 250 7.22 3.86 49.75
C THR A 250 6.81 5.20 50.38
N VAL A 251 6.64 6.24 49.56
CA VAL A 251 6.20 7.57 49.99
C VAL A 251 4.80 7.48 50.61
N ILE A 252 3.85 6.78 49.98
CA ILE A 252 2.50 6.56 50.52
C ILE A 252 2.56 5.83 51.87
N TYR A 253 3.38 4.77 51.99
CA TYR A 253 3.53 4.02 53.23
C TYR A 253 4.04 4.87 54.39
N PHE A 254 5.02 5.74 54.16
CA PHE A 254 5.58 6.62 55.20
C PHE A 254 4.79 7.91 55.42
N LEU A 255 3.84 8.25 54.55
CA LEU A 255 3.10 9.51 54.58
C LEU A 255 2.46 9.86 55.94
N PRO A 256 1.77 8.95 56.66
CA PRO A 256 1.17 9.26 57.96
C PRO A 256 2.22 9.59 59.04
N ARG A 257 3.49 9.24 58.82
CA ARG A 257 4.61 9.47 59.76
C ARG A 257 5.32 10.79 59.53
N PHE A 258 5.10 11.44 58.38
CA PHE A 258 5.72 12.74 58.10
C PHE A 258 5.17 13.83 59.03
N ARG A 259 6.05 14.77 59.42
CA ARG A 259 5.67 16.01 60.12
C ARG A 259 4.73 16.82 59.23
N ARG A 260 3.86 17.62 59.86
CA ARG A 260 2.75 18.34 59.19
C ARG A 260 3.17 19.09 57.92
N ASN A 261 4.28 19.83 57.96
CA ASN A 261 4.75 20.64 56.83
C ASN A 261 5.23 19.78 55.66
N TYR A 262 6.09 18.79 55.92
CA TYR A 262 6.55 17.85 54.89
C TYR A 262 5.41 17.03 54.31
N ARG A 263 4.44 16.62 55.14
CA ARG A 263 3.25 15.89 54.67
C ARG A 263 2.41 16.74 53.72
N ALA A 264 2.16 18.01 54.05
CA ALA A 264 1.42 18.92 53.18
C ALA A 264 2.12 19.08 51.82
N LEU A 265 3.45 19.28 51.84
CA LEU A 265 4.26 19.37 50.62
C LEU A 265 4.23 18.06 49.81
N THR A 266 4.43 16.91 50.45
CA THR A 266 4.35 15.59 49.77
C THR A 266 2.98 15.38 49.13
N LYS A 267 1.88 15.75 49.81
CA LYS A 267 0.53 15.65 49.24
C LYS A 267 0.34 16.56 48.02
N GLN A 268 0.88 17.77 48.05
CA GLN A 268 0.88 18.66 46.88
C GLN A 268 1.68 18.05 45.72
N ILE A 269 2.87 17.52 45.98
CA ILE A 269 3.70 16.85 44.97
C ILE A 269 2.96 15.66 44.35
N LEU A 270 2.34 14.80 45.18
CA LEU A 270 1.55 13.66 44.71
C LEU A 270 0.36 14.10 43.85
N LEU A 271 -0.33 15.17 44.24
CA LEU A 271 -1.44 15.72 43.45
C LEU A 271 -0.95 16.27 42.10
N THR A 272 0.12 17.06 42.10
CA THR A 272 0.70 17.60 40.86
C THR A 272 1.19 16.48 39.94
N ALA A 273 1.84 15.44 40.49
CA ALA A 273 2.29 14.29 39.74
C ALA A 273 1.11 13.49 39.16
N GLY A 274 0.03 13.33 39.93
CA GLY A 274 -1.20 12.69 39.47
C GLY A 274 -1.89 13.45 38.33
N ILE A 275 -1.98 14.78 38.42
CA ILE A 275 -2.53 15.63 37.35
C ILE A 275 -1.66 15.52 36.09
N PHE A 276 -0.34 15.56 36.25
CA PHE A 276 0.61 15.39 35.14
C PHE A 276 0.47 14.02 34.47
N TYR A 277 0.34 12.94 35.25
CA TYR A 277 0.09 11.61 34.74
C TYR A 277 -1.22 11.52 33.95
N LEU A 278 -2.29 12.13 34.45
CA LEU A 278 -3.59 12.19 33.74
C LEU A 278 -3.48 12.98 32.43
N MET A 279 -2.70 14.05 32.41
CA MET A 279 -2.45 14.85 31.20
C MET A 279 -1.70 14.02 30.14
N ILE A 280 -0.61 13.34 30.52
CA ILE A 280 0.13 12.45 29.59
C ILE A 280 -0.78 11.34 29.08
N THR A 281 -1.54 10.71 29.97
CA THR A 281 -2.51 9.67 29.62
C THR A 281 -3.52 10.17 28.59
N MET A 282 -4.08 11.38 28.80
CA MET A 282 -5.02 12.00 27.87
C MET A 282 -4.38 12.30 26.51
N VAL A 283 -3.16 12.86 26.50
CA VAL A 283 -2.43 13.16 25.27
C VAL A 283 -2.14 11.87 24.48
N ALA A 284 -1.68 10.82 25.15
CA ALA A 284 -1.40 9.55 24.51
C ALA A 284 -2.67 8.91 23.94
N LEU A 285 -3.79 8.93 24.68
CA LEU A 285 -5.08 8.43 24.18
C LEU A 285 -5.59 9.19 22.94
N LEU A 286 -5.39 10.51 22.89
CA LEU A 286 -5.91 11.37 21.83
C LEU A 286 -5.01 11.47 20.60
N PHE A 287 -3.69 11.31 20.74
CA PHE A 287 -2.72 11.59 19.66
C PHE A 287 -1.78 10.43 19.29
N ARG A 288 -1.65 9.37 20.10
CA ARG A 288 -0.85 8.20 19.71
C ARG A 288 -1.70 7.23 18.89
N GLY A 289 -1.22 6.79 17.73
CA GLY A 289 -1.86 5.78 16.89
C GLY A 289 -1.05 4.48 16.81
N GLU A 290 -1.27 3.73 15.73
CA GLU A 290 -0.48 2.55 15.34
C GLU A 290 1.04 2.84 15.40
N ASN A 291 1.83 1.83 15.80
CA ASN A 291 3.29 1.93 16.00
C ASN A 291 3.74 3.06 16.95
N TRP A 292 2.84 3.57 17.79
CA TRP A 292 3.09 4.69 18.70
C TRP A 292 3.42 6.01 17.97
N GLU A 293 3.06 6.13 16.69
CA GLU A 293 3.24 7.35 15.90
C GLU A 293 2.25 8.45 16.32
N TRP A 294 2.63 9.70 16.07
CA TRP A 294 1.77 10.85 16.30
C TRP A 294 0.73 10.98 15.19
N LYS A 295 -0.56 10.94 15.53
CA LYS A 295 -1.70 11.13 14.63
C LYS A 295 -2.54 12.33 15.05
N SER A 296 -3.24 12.94 14.09
CA SER A 296 -4.23 13.97 14.41
C SER A 296 -5.43 13.38 15.18
N TRP A 297 -6.18 14.22 15.88
CA TRP A 297 -7.35 13.79 16.64
C TRP A 297 -8.41 13.10 15.74
N SER A 298 -8.63 13.58 14.53
CA SER A 298 -9.57 12.98 13.57
C SER A 298 -9.14 11.59 13.12
N GLU A 299 -7.85 11.39 12.83
CA GLU A 299 -7.30 10.11 12.39
C GLU A 299 -7.29 9.08 13.53
N ASN A 300 -6.95 9.51 14.74
CA ASN A 300 -6.91 8.64 15.90
C ASN A 300 -8.31 8.23 16.38
N ARG A 301 -9.29 9.15 16.33
CA ARG A 301 -10.70 8.85 16.65
C ARG A 301 -11.32 7.77 15.75
N LEU A 302 -10.82 7.65 14.51
CA LEU A 302 -11.27 6.65 13.56
C LEU A 302 -10.57 5.29 13.72
N SER A 303 -9.40 5.24 14.37
CA SER A 303 -8.58 4.02 14.51
C SER A 303 -8.56 3.42 15.91
N GLY A 304 -8.68 4.23 16.97
CA GLY A 304 -8.59 3.76 18.35
C GLY A 304 -9.85 3.10 18.91
N GLU A 305 -9.66 2.24 19.93
CA GLU A 305 -10.76 1.66 20.71
C GLU A 305 -11.61 2.75 21.38
N GLN A 306 -12.93 2.72 21.14
CA GLN A 306 -13.85 3.65 21.79
C GLN A 306 -14.03 3.30 23.27
N LEU A 307 -13.81 4.28 24.14
CA LEU A 307 -14.00 4.14 25.59
C LEU A 307 -15.47 3.91 25.99
N LEU A 308 -16.41 4.42 25.18
CA LEU A 308 -17.86 4.29 25.39
C LEU A 308 -18.52 3.86 24.07
N ILE A 309 -18.97 2.61 24.02
CA ILE A 309 -19.63 2.02 22.86
C ILE A 309 -21.11 1.91 23.20
N PHE A 310 -21.95 2.78 22.61
CA PHE A 310 -23.40 2.68 22.78
C PHE A 310 -23.92 1.54 21.90
N ASP A 311 -24.22 0.41 22.53
CA ASP A 311 -24.67 -0.83 21.91
C ASP A 311 -25.56 -1.54 22.95
N PRO A 312 -26.87 -1.18 22.99
CA PRO A 312 -27.76 -1.66 24.03
C PRO A 312 -27.96 -3.18 23.97
N VAL A 313 -27.91 -3.84 25.13
CA VAL A 313 -28.08 -5.29 25.20
C VAL A 313 -29.53 -5.66 24.92
N ASP A 314 -29.77 -6.42 23.86
CA ASP A 314 -31.08 -6.99 23.57
C ASP A 314 -31.25 -8.38 24.22
N LEU A 315 -31.85 -8.39 25.41
CA LEU A 315 -32.11 -9.61 26.18
C LEU A 315 -33.27 -10.46 25.62
N PHE A 316 -34.07 -9.92 24.71
CA PHE A 316 -35.32 -10.54 24.27
C PHE A 316 -35.37 -10.84 22.78
N SER A 317 -34.26 -10.60 22.05
CA SER A 317 -34.16 -10.98 20.64
C SER A 317 -34.31 -12.50 20.49
N SER A 318 -35.28 -12.89 19.66
CA SER A 318 -35.60 -14.28 19.33
C SER A 318 -35.00 -14.72 17.99
N GLU A 319 -34.06 -13.94 17.43
CA GLU A 319 -33.44 -14.31 16.16
C GLU A 319 -32.66 -15.61 16.32
N ASN A 320 -33.09 -16.63 15.58
CA ASN A 320 -32.47 -17.95 15.49
C ASN A 320 -30.95 -17.82 15.49
N GLN A 321 -30.30 -18.32 16.55
CA GLN A 321 -28.85 -18.37 16.72
C GLN A 321 -28.23 -19.01 15.47
N LYS A 322 -27.82 -18.18 14.50
CA LYS A 322 -26.99 -18.64 13.39
C LYS A 322 -25.63 -18.95 13.99
N LEU A 323 -25.36 -20.25 14.13
CA LEU A 323 -24.07 -20.73 14.60
C LEU A 323 -23.01 -20.40 13.55
N ILE A 324 -22.00 -19.63 13.96
CA ILE A 324 -20.77 -19.53 13.20
C ILE A 324 -20.05 -20.89 13.36
N PRO A 325 -19.73 -21.60 12.26
CA PRO A 325 -18.98 -22.86 12.32
C PRO A 325 -17.69 -22.71 13.14
N GLU A 326 -17.28 -23.73 13.90
CA GLU A 326 -16.15 -23.65 14.84
C GLU A 326 -14.80 -23.32 14.17
N ASN A 327 -14.70 -23.57 12.86
CA ASN A 327 -13.52 -23.28 12.04
C ASN A 327 -13.50 -21.89 11.40
N GLN A 328 -14.43 -20.99 11.77
CA GLN A 328 -14.47 -19.62 11.25
C GLN A 328 -14.14 -18.59 12.33
N LYS A 329 -13.51 -17.49 11.92
CA LYS A 329 -13.24 -16.33 12.76
C LYS A 329 -14.56 -15.79 13.36
N ARG A 330 -14.53 -15.43 14.65
CA ARG A 330 -15.72 -14.99 15.39
C ARG A 330 -15.94 -13.48 15.19
N GLU A 331 -16.66 -13.12 14.13
CA GLU A 331 -17.07 -11.75 13.85
C GLU A 331 -18.58 -11.69 13.55
N SER A 332 -19.25 -10.62 14.00
CA SER A 332 -20.67 -10.39 13.78
C SER A 332 -21.03 -10.31 12.29
N CYS A 333 -20.10 -9.84 11.45
CA CYS A 333 -20.27 -9.79 10.00
C CYS A 333 -20.66 -11.17 9.45
N LEU A 334 -20.04 -12.23 9.94
CA LEU A 334 -20.30 -13.59 9.48
C LEU A 334 -21.63 -14.15 9.98
N LEU A 335 -22.31 -13.55 10.96
CA LEU A 335 -23.67 -13.95 11.34
C LEU A 335 -24.70 -13.62 10.24
N CYS A 336 -24.53 -12.47 9.59
CA CYS A 336 -25.41 -12.01 8.51
C CYS A 336 -24.88 -12.42 7.13
N HIS A 337 -23.55 -12.51 6.97
CA HIS A 337 -22.86 -12.75 5.70
C HIS A 337 -22.19 -14.15 5.61
N VAL A 338 -22.71 -15.16 6.32
CA VAL A 338 -22.16 -16.54 6.38
C VAL A 338 -21.83 -17.12 4.99
N ALA A 339 -22.64 -16.81 3.98
CA ALA A 339 -22.57 -17.41 2.65
C ALA A 339 -21.67 -16.67 1.65
N MET A 340 -20.95 -15.62 2.08
CA MET A 340 -20.08 -14.84 1.18
C MET A 340 -18.98 -15.72 0.58
N LYS A 341 -18.88 -15.70 -0.75
CA LYS A 341 -17.90 -16.44 -1.56
C LYS A 341 -17.24 -15.50 -2.57
N GLY A 342 -16.21 -15.97 -3.28
CA GLY A 342 -15.60 -15.26 -4.40
C GLY A 342 -14.20 -14.71 -4.14
N LEU A 343 -13.77 -14.66 -2.87
CA LEU A 343 -12.38 -14.36 -2.51
C LEU A 343 -11.47 -15.56 -2.72
N SER A 344 -10.19 -15.29 -2.96
CA SER A 344 -9.15 -16.31 -3.07
C SER A 344 -8.82 -16.96 -1.73
N GLU A 345 -8.22 -18.15 -1.76
CA GLU A 345 -7.89 -18.92 -0.56
C GLU A 345 -7.08 -18.14 0.50
N PRO A 346 -6.04 -17.36 0.14
CA PRO A 346 -5.30 -16.55 1.12
C PRO A 346 -6.14 -15.43 1.76
N HIS A 347 -7.26 -15.05 1.14
CA HIS A 347 -8.18 -14.01 1.60
C HIS A 347 -9.53 -14.60 2.06
N ASN A 348 -9.57 -15.89 2.42
CA ASN A 348 -10.80 -16.56 2.81
C ASN A 348 -11.39 -15.91 4.09
N PRO A 349 -12.62 -15.35 4.04
CA PRO A 349 -13.25 -14.70 5.20
C PRO A 349 -13.44 -15.62 6.41
N ALA A 350 -13.53 -16.93 6.20
CA ALA A 350 -13.56 -17.91 7.28
C ALA A 350 -12.29 -17.84 8.15
N VAL A 351 -11.14 -17.54 7.55
CA VAL A 351 -9.84 -17.52 8.25
C VAL A 351 -9.51 -16.11 8.72
N ILE A 352 -9.55 -15.12 7.83
CA ILE A 352 -9.06 -13.76 8.14
C ILE A 352 -10.14 -12.82 8.67
N GLY A 353 -11.42 -13.15 8.48
CA GLY A 353 -12.56 -12.30 8.81
C GLY A 353 -12.86 -11.22 7.76
N CYS A 354 -13.98 -10.52 7.92
CA CYS A 354 -14.35 -9.38 7.08
C CYS A 354 -13.78 -8.07 7.64
N PHE A 355 -13.66 -7.96 8.96
CA PHE A 355 -13.17 -6.77 9.66
C PHE A 355 -11.72 -6.42 9.28
N ALA A 356 -10.88 -7.43 9.00
CA ALA A 356 -9.48 -7.23 8.62
C ALA A 356 -9.35 -6.25 7.43
N CYS A 357 -10.23 -6.38 6.44
CA CYS A 357 -10.26 -5.52 5.26
C CYS A 357 -11.23 -4.35 5.43
N HIS A 358 -12.46 -4.60 5.86
CA HIS A 358 -13.53 -3.61 5.81
C HIS A 358 -13.68 -2.80 7.09
N LYS A 359 -13.02 -3.14 8.20
CA LYS A 359 -13.25 -2.50 9.51
C LYS A 359 -14.73 -2.60 9.91
N GLY A 360 -15.28 -1.59 10.56
CA GLY A 360 -16.61 -1.65 11.17
C GLY A 360 -16.56 -2.01 12.65
N ASP A 361 -17.65 -2.57 13.18
CA ASP A 361 -17.70 -3.16 14.52
C ASP A 361 -17.96 -4.66 14.42
N ALA A 362 -16.90 -5.44 14.59
CA ALA A 362 -16.92 -6.89 14.48
C ALA A 362 -17.69 -7.61 15.61
N PHE A 363 -18.15 -6.87 16.63
CA PHE A 363 -18.81 -7.45 17.80
C PHE A 363 -20.23 -6.94 18.02
N SER A 364 -20.75 -6.12 17.10
CA SER A 364 -22.15 -5.64 17.12
C SER A 364 -23.00 -6.46 16.18
N THR A 365 -24.16 -6.93 16.64
CA THR A 365 -25.19 -7.57 15.80
C THR A 365 -26.17 -6.55 15.19
N ASP A 366 -26.25 -5.33 15.72
CA ASP A 366 -27.02 -4.25 15.11
C ASP A 366 -26.39 -3.83 13.78
N LYS A 367 -27.19 -3.77 12.72
CA LYS A 367 -26.75 -3.44 11.35
C LYS A 367 -26.08 -2.07 11.27
N SER A 368 -26.60 -1.05 11.96
CA SER A 368 -26.08 0.31 11.84
C SER A 368 -24.75 0.47 12.57
N LEU A 369 -24.63 -0.16 13.74
CA LEU A 369 -23.42 -0.17 14.55
C LEU A 369 -22.32 -1.05 13.91
N ALA A 370 -22.67 -2.24 13.40
CA ALA A 370 -21.73 -3.15 12.74
C ALA A 370 -21.05 -2.51 11.52
N HIS A 371 -21.79 -1.73 10.72
CA HIS A 371 -21.27 -1.05 9.53
C HIS A 371 -20.68 0.34 9.83
N ARG A 372 -20.70 0.80 11.08
CA ARG A 372 -20.20 2.13 11.44
C ARG A 372 -18.70 2.22 11.20
N ASN A 373 -18.24 3.26 10.48
CA ASN A 373 -16.84 3.46 10.09
C ASN A 373 -16.26 2.33 9.23
N MET A 374 -17.09 1.56 8.52
CA MET A 374 -16.62 0.55 7.58
C MET A 374 -15.94 1.21 6.37
N ILE A 375 -14.80 0.65 5.97
CA ILE A 375 -14.08 0.98 4.75
C ILE A 375 -14.76 0.23 3.59
N LEU A 376 -15.36 0.98 2.66
CA LEU A 376 -16.07 0.42 1.53
C LEU A 376 -15.14 -0.19 0.47
N VAL A 377 -13.99 0.47 0.22
CA VAL A 377 -12.99 0.05 -0.77
C VAL A 377 -11.62 -0.05 -0.08
N PRO A 378 -11.30 -1.21 0.52
CA PRO A 378 -10.01 -1.43 1.18
C PRO A 378 -8.89 -1.63 0.16
N GLY A 379 -7.68 -1.12 0.40
CA GLY A 379 -6.52 -1.28 -0.48
C GLY A 379 -6.11 -0.01 -1.24
N ASN A 380 -6.88 1.08 -1.14
CA ASN A 380 -6.45 2.40 -1.60
C ASN A 380 -5.29 2.90 -0.73
N PHE A 381 -4.39 3.74 -1.27
CA PHE A 381 -3.26 4.24 -0.48
C PHE A 381 -3.66 5.01 0.78
N SER A 382 -4.81 5.69 0.79
CA SER A 382 -5.36 6.34 1.99
C SER A 382 -5.62 5.38 3.14
N ASN A 383 -5.93 4.12 2.85
CA ASN A 383 -6.39 3.14 3.84
C ASN A 383 -5.61 1.81 3.81
N VAL A 384 -4.62 1.67 2.94
CA VAL A 384 -3.87 0.42 2.74
C VAL A 384 -3.15 -0.01 4.01
N ARG A 385 -2.60 0.94 4.78
CA ARG A 385 -1.91 0.65 6.06
C ARG A 385 -2.85 0.08 7.12
N GLN A 386 -4.14 0.42 7.06
CA GLN A 386 -5.16 -0.11 7.96
C GLN A 386 -5.69 -1.46 7.48
N THR A 387 -5.52 -1.82 6.21
CA THR A 387 -6.17 -2.96 5.57
C THR A 387 -5.13 -3.98 5.08
N CYS A 388 -4.70 -3.87 3.82
CA CYS A 388 -3.77 -4.79 3.19
C CYS A 388 -2.32 -4.70 3.70
N GLY A 389 -1.97 -3.67 4.47
CA GLY A 389 -0.62 -3.36 4.95
C GLY A 389 -0.40 -3.51 6.45
N THR A 390 -1.30 -4.19 7.16
CA THR A 390 -1.17 -4.46 8.60
C THR A 390 -0.05 -5.46 8.87
N GLN A 391 0.37 -5.66 10.13
CA GLN A 391 1.50 -6.54 10.47
C GLN A 391 1.34 -7.99 9.94
N ASN A 392 0.10 -8.45 9.82
CA ASN A 392 -0.24 -9.80 9.33
C ASN A 392 -0.58 -9.81 7.82
N CYS A 393 -0.59 -8.65 7.16
CA CYS A 393 -0.99 -8.49 5.75
C CYS A 393 0.02 -7.59 5.03
N HIS A 394 0.79 -8.14 4.08
CA HIS A 394 1.68 -7.45 3.12
C HIS A 394 2.43 -6.17 3.57
N THR A 395 2.86 -6.08 4.83
CA THR A 395 3.44 -4.84 5.42
C THR A 395 4.57 -4.26 4.57
N ASP A 396 5.53 -5.11 4.16
CA ASP A 396 6.72 -4.70 3.41
C ASP A 396 6.40 -4.20 1.99
N ILE A 397 5.30 -4.67 1.38
CA ILE A 397 4.91 -4.31 0.02
C ILE A 397 4.32 -2.89 -0.01
N THR A 398 3.51 -2.54 0.99
CA THR A 398 2.82 -1.25 1.01
C THR A 398 3.78 -0.06 1.04
N GLY A 399 4.88 -0.18 1.80
CA GLY A 399 5.91 0.86 1.90
C GLY A 399 6.69 1.06 0.61
N ARG A 400 7.04 -0.02 -0.10
CA ARG A 400 7.79 0.07 -1.38
C ARG A 400 6.91 0.53 -2.54
N MET A 401 5.64 0.14 -2.56
CA MET A 401 4.70 0.53 -3.61
C MET A 401 4.48 2.04 -3.70
N GLN A 402 4.45 2.74 -2.56
CA GLN A 402 4.35 4.20 -2.53
C GLN A 402 5.57 4.91 -3.15
N LYS A 403 6.73 4.25 -3.23
CA LYS A 403 7.96 4.80 -3.83
C LYS A 403 8.09 4.51 -5.32
N SER A 404 7.24 3.63 -5.86
CA SER A 404 7.28 3.22 -7.27
C SER A 404 7.00 4.36 -8.25
N LEU A 405 7.41 4.19 -9.51
CA LEU A 405 7.10 5.13 -10.58
C LEU A 405 5.60 5.19 -10.93
N MET A 406 4.88 4.08 -10.75
CA MET A 406 3.43 4.05 -10.93
C MET A 406 2.68 4.85 -9.84
N ALA A 407 3.30 5.07 -8.68
CA ALA A 407 2.78 5.95 -7.63
C ALA A 407 3.22 7.40 -7.81
N SER A 408 4.49 7.63 -8.14
CA SER A 408 5.10 8.96 -8.14
C SER A 408 5.01 9.73 -9.46
N GLN A 409 4.98 9.03 -10.60
CA GLN A 409 5.15 9.60 -11.95
C GLN A 409 6.44 10.42 -12.15
N SER A 410 7.48 10.16 -11.35
CA SER A 410 8.67 11.02 -11.25
C SER A 410 9.27 11.43 -12.60
N GLY A 411 9.58 10.47 -13.48
CA GLY A 411 10.21 10.78 -14.78
C GLY A 411 9.34 11.59 -15.74
N ILE A 412 8.01 11.41 -15.70
CA ILE A 412 7.07 12.22 -16.49
C ILE A 412 7.12 13.68 -15.99
N ILE A 413 7.08 13.86 -14.67
CA ILE A 413 7.10 15.19 -14.04
C ILE A 413 8.44 15.89 -14.29
N ALA A 414 9.56 15.17 -14.21
CA ALA A 414 10.89 15.73 -14.43
C ALA A 414 11.06 16.25 -15.86
N VAL A 415 10.69 15.45 -16.86
CA VAL A 415 10.76 15.86 -18.27
C VAL A 415 9.85 17.04 -18.56
N ASP A 416 8.63 17.04 -18.03
CA ASP A 416 7.69 18.15 -18.20
C ASP A 416 8.24 19.45 -17.59
N LYS A 417 8.66 19.41 -16.31
CA LYS A 417 9.26 20.57 -15.64
C LYS A 417 10.51 21.08 -16.35
N PHE A 418 11.32 20.19 -16.93
CA PHE A 418 12.48 20.58 -17.71
C PHE A 418 12.08 21.39 -18.96
N VAL A 419 11.08 20.90 -19.70
CA VAL A 419 10.57 21.55 -20.91
C VAL A 419 9.90 22.91 -20.59
N PHE A 420 9.26 23.04 -19.43
CA PHE A 420 8.73 24.32 -18.94
C PHE A 420 9.78 25.25 -18.28
N GLY A 421 11.04 24.82 -18.19
CA GLY A 421 12.12 25.60 -17.55
C GLY A 421 11.98 25.73 -16.04
N GLU A 422 11.22 24.85 -15.38
CA GLU A 422 11.03 24.80 -13.94
C GLU A 422 12.05 23.88 -13.22
N THR A 423 12.77 23.05 -13.97
CA THR A 423 14.00 22.38 -13.53
C THR A 423 15.06 22.42 -14.63
N VAL A 424 16.33 22.23 -14.26
CA VAL A 424 17.48 22.11 -15.15
C VAL A 424 17.91 20.66 -15.41
N SER A 425 17.34 19.69 -14.68
CA SER A 425 17.77 18.29 -14.67
C SER A 425 16.62 17.36 -15.06
N LEU A 426 16.90 16.45 -16.01
CA LEU A 426 15.97 15.41 -16.45
C LEU A 426 15.86 14.24 -15.45
N ASN A 427 16.72 14.21 -14.42
CA ASN A 427 16.78 13.11 -13.44
C ASN A 427 16.32 13.52 -12.04
N ASP A 428 15.81 14.75 -11.88
CA ASP A 428 15.23 15.19 -10.62
C ASP A 428 14.02 14.33 -10.24
N THR A 429 13.92 13.99 -8.96
CA THR A 429 12.84 13.13 -8.48
C THR A 429 11.68 13.93 -7.93
N PHE A 430 10.48 13.66 -8.42
CA PHE A 430 9.23 14.31 -8.01
C PHE A 430 8.16 13.29 -7.60
N HIS A 431 7.07 13.81 -7.04
CA HIS A 431 5.91 12.98 -6.70
C HIS A 431 4.63 13.69 -7.10
N VAL A 432 3.76 13.00 -7.84
CA VAL A 432 2.52 13.56 -8.41
C VAL A 432 1.61 14.21 -7.36
N GLN A 433 1.50 13.63 -6.16
CA GLN A 433 0.71 14.25 -5.07
C GLN A 433 1.25 15.59 -4.57
N LYS A 434 2.49 15.96 -4.93
CA LYS A 434 3.14 17.22 -4.54
C LYS A 434 3.12 18.27 -5.65
N LEU A 435 2.44 18.03 -6.77
CA LEU A 435 2.29 19.04 -7.82
C LEU A 435 1.65 20.29 -7.22
N GLY A 436 2.15 21.48 -7.54
CA GLY A 436 1.57 22.77 -7.20
C GLY A 436 0.63 23.26 -8.30
N HIS A 437 0.73 24.56 -8.61
CA HIS A 437 -0.05 25.23 -9.67
C HIS A 437 0.86 26.09 -10.57
N SER A 438 2.13 25.68 -10.75
CA SER A 438 3.00 26.26 -11.76
C SER A 438 2.49 25.94 -13.18
N ALA A 439 3.13 26.47 -14.22
CA ALA A 439 2.71 26.21 -15.60
C ALA A 439 2.81 24.69 -15.90
N ALA A 440 3.95 24.09 -15.55
CA ALA A 440 4.21 22.66 -15.70
C ALA A 440 3.27 21.81 -14.81
N ASP A 441 3.11 22.19 -13.53
CA ASP A 441 2.23 21.44 -12.63
C ASP A 441 0.78 21.47 -13.09
N THR A 442 0.32 22.62 -13.60
CA THR A 442 -1.04 22.76 -14.14
C THR A 442 -1.21 21.97 -15.43
N HIS A 443 -0.19 21.97 -16.30
CA HIS A 443 -0.17 21.14 -17.52
C HIS A 443 -0.31 19.65 -17.18
N LEU A 444 0.51 19.15 -16.24
CA LEU A 444 0.42 17.78 -15.74
C LEU A 444 -0.94 17.50 -15.11
N ARG A 445 -1.48 18.40 -14.28
CA ARG A 445 -2.80 18.25 -13.66
C ARG A 445 -3.92 18.17 -14.70
N ASN A 446 -3.84 18.94 -15.80
CA ASN A 446 -4.88 18.93 -16.83
C ASN A 446 -4.80 17.70 -17.75
N LEU A 447 -3.61 17.19 -18.05
CA LEU A 447 -3.42 16.20 -19.12
C LEU A 447 -2.93 14.82 -18.65
N CYS A 448 -2.16 14.74 -17.56
CA CYS A 448 -1.37 13.55 -17.22
C CYS A 448 -1.57 12.98 -15.80
N ALA A 449 -2.01 13.79 -14.83
CA ALA A 449 -2.02 13.42 -13.41
C ALA A 449 -3.10 12.40 -13.01
N GLY A 450 -3.88 11.85 -13.96
CA GLY A 450 -4.93 10.87 -13.67
C GLY A 450 -4.49 9.40 -13.68
N CYS A 451 -3.23 9.10 -14.01
CA CYS A 451 -2.77 7.73 -14.27
C CYS A 451 -1.95 7.08 -13.15
N HIS A 452 -1.91 7.65 -11.94
CA HIS A 452 -1.11 7.10 -10.84
C HIS A 452 -1.92 6.20 -9.90
N LEU A 453 -1.23 5.26 -9.26
CA LEU A 453 -1.84 4.30 -8.32
C LEU A 453 -2.46 4.95 -7.09
N GLY A 454 -1.96 6.13 -6.71
CA GLY A 454 -2.50 6.92 -5.59
C GLY A 454 -3.84 7.60 -5.84
N MET A 455 -4.45 7.49 -7.03
CA MET A 455 -5.84 7.93 -7.23
C MET A 455 -6.76 7.02 -6.43
N GLU A 456 -7.71 7.60 -5.68
CA GLU A 456 -8.60 6.84 -4.82
C GLU A 456 -9.71 6.17 -5.64
N LYS A 457 -9.89 4.86 -5.46
CA LYS A 457 -11.04 4.15 -6.02
C LYS A 457 -12.22 4.30 -5.06
N MET A 458 -13.26 5.01 -5.51
CA MET A 458 -14.46 5.31 -4.71
C MET A 458 -15.71 4.54 -5.16
N LYS A 459 -15.69 3.98 -6.38
CA LYS A 459 -16.81 3.25 -6.98
C LYS A 459 -16.54 1.75 -7.02
N THR A 460 -17.59 0.96 -6.82
CA THR A 460 -17.56 -0.51 -6.93
C THR A 460 -17.83 -0.93 -8.36
N GLY A 461 -17.27 -2.09 -8.73
CA GLY A 461 -17.38 -2.67 -10.06
C GLY A 461 -16.02 -2.81 -10.74
N ASN A 462 -16.00 -3.58 -11.83
CA ASN A 462 -14.86 -3.51 -12.75
C ASN A 462 -14.75 -2.07 -13.22
N ALA A 463 -13.54 -1.53 -13.13
CA ALA A 463 -13.21 -0.29 -13.79
C ALA A 463 -13.70 -0.36 -15.23
N GLU A 464 -14.62 0.53 -15.63
CA GLU A 464 -14.63 0.95 -17.03
C GLU A 464 -13.20 1.39 -17.36
N TRP A 465 -12.75 1.26 -18.60
CA TRP A 465 -11.36 1.44 -19.02
C TRP A 465 -10.71 2.82 -18.68
N LEU A 466 -11.44 3.69 -17.96
CA LEU A 466 -11.05 4.99 -17.43
C LEU A 466 -11.00 5.09 -15.89
N GLU A 467 -11.46 4.11 -15.12
CA GLU A 467 -11.27 4.13 -13.65
C GLU A 467 -9.86 3.67 -13.29
N ARG A 468 -8.96 4.64 -13.11
CA ARG A 468 -7.54 4.44 -12.81
C ARG A 468 -7.27 4.53 -11.31
N GLY A 469 -6.16 3.92 -10.89
CA GLY A 469 -5.72 3.93 -9.49
C GLY A 469 -6.44 2.92 -8.60
N GLY A 470 -6.48 3.21 -7.30
CA GLY A 470 -7.01 2.33 -6.27
C GLY A 470 -5.95 1.59 -5.45
N GLY A 471 -4.70 2.05 -5.49
CA GLY A 471 -3.58 1.39 -4.81
C GLY A 471 -3.44 -0.07 -5.23
N CYS A 472 -3.56 -0.99 -4.28
CA CYS A 472 -3.50 -2.43 -4.54
C CYS A 472 -4.65 -2.93 -5.45
N ASN A 473 -5.81 -2.29 -5.37
CA ASN A 473 -7.01 -2.67 -6.14
C ASN A 473 -6.87 -2.40 -7.62
N ALA A 474 -5.96 -1.52 -8.03
CA ALA A 474 -5.71 -1.21 -9.44
C ALA A 474 -5.36 -2.47 -10.24
N CYS A 475 -4.71 -3.44 -9.60
CA CYS A 475 -4.26 -4.67 -10.23
C CYS A 475 -4.97 -5.92 -9.67
N HIS A 476 -5.21 -5.97 -8.36
CA HIS A 476 -5.64 -7.20 -7.69
C HIS A 476 -7.15 -7.40 -7.58
N LEU A 477 -7.94 -6.33 -7.70
CA LEU A 477 -9.40 -6.41 -7.55
C LEU A 477 -10.05 -6.77 -8.89
N HIS A 478 -10.79 -7.88 -8.91
CA HIS A 478 -11.51 -8.32 -10.10
C HIS A 478 -12.96 -8.71 -9.77
N TYR A 479 -13.90 -8.08 -10.47
CA TYR A 479 -15.29 -8.48 -10.42
C TYR A 479 -15.55 -9.53 -11.50
N THR A 480 -15.77 -10.77 -11.08
CA THR A 480 -16.31 -11.81 -11.96
C THR A 480 -17.71 -11.42 -12.43
N ASP A 481 -18.25 -12.10 -13.44
CA ASP A 481 -19.63 -11.86 -13.90
C ASP A 481 -20.64 -11.97 -12.76
N GLN A 482 -20.49 -13.01 -11.92
CA GLN A 482 -21.32 -13.21 -10.72
C GLN A 482 -21.18 -12.08 -9.69
N ALA A 483 -19.95 -11.64 -9.42
CA ALA A 483 -19.71 -10.51 -8.51
C ALA A 483 -20.26 -9.19 -9.07
N THR A 484 -20.21 -9.03 -10.40
CA THR A 484 -20.79 -7.87 -11.11
C THR A 484 -22.31 -7.86 -11.00
N GLU A 485 -22.97 -9.01 -11.15
CA GLU A 485 -24.41 -9.14 -10.92
C GLU A 485 -24.79 -8.84 -9.46
N SER A 486 -24.02 -9.35 -8.50
CA SER A 486 -24.17 -9.03 -7.08
C SER A 486 -24.06 -7.53 -6.80
N MET A 487 -23.04 -6.89 -7.35
CA MET A 487 -22.84 -5.45 -7.24
C MET A 487 -24.03 -4.68 -7.82
N LYS A 488 -24.55 -5.07 -8.99
CA LYS A 488 -25.73 -4.45 -9.59
C LYS A 488 -26.97 -4.58 -8.69
N ARG A 489 -27.22 -5.77 -8.11
CA ARG A 489 -28.33 -5.98 -7.16
C ARG A 489 -28.18 -5.11 -5.90
N MET A 490 -26.97 -4.97 -5.38
CA MET A 490 -26.69 -4.07 -4.25
C MET A 490 -26.98 -2.61 -4.60
N GLN A 491 -26.57 -2.16 -5.79
CA GLN A 491 -26.84 -0.80 -6.27
C GLN A 491 -28.33 -0.54 -6.50
N THR A 492 -29.11 -1.54 -6.91
CA THR A 492 -30.57 -1.44 -7.08
C THR A 492 -31.37 -1.71 -5.81
N GLY A 493 -30.71 -2.00 -4.68
CA GLY A 493 -31.38 -2.28 -3.41
C GLY A 493 -32.13 -3.62 -3.35
N THR A 494 -31.85 -4.55 -4.27
CA THR A 494 -32.50 -5.87 -4.37
C THR A 494 -31.59 -7.00 -3.87
N SER A 495 -30.46 -6.67 -3.26
CA SER A 495 -29.48 -7.64 -2.78
C SER A 495 -29.98 -8.48 -1.61
N ASN A 496 -29.56 -9.75 -1.59
CA ASN A 496 -29.74 -10.65 -0.46
C ASN A 496 -28.38 -11.23 -0.05
N ALA A 497 -27.95 -10.94 1.18
CA ALA A 497 -26.64 -11.33 1.72
C ALA A 497 -26.32 -12.83 1.57
N ALA A 498 -27.34 -13.70 1.55
CA ALA A 498 -27.15 -15.14 1.39
C ALA A 498 -26.76 -15.58 -0.03
N SER A 499 -26.97 -14.74 -1.04
CA SER A 499 -26.75 -15.04 -2.46
C SER A 499 -25.69 -14.16 -3.13
N GLU A 500 -25.04 -13.25 -2.38
CA GLU A 500 -24.07 -12.35 -2.98
C GLU A 500 -22.66 -12.94 -3.07
N ILE A 501 -21.99 -12.59 -4.17
CA ILE A 501 -20.61 -12.97 -4.47
C ILE A 501 -19.73 -11.74 -4.33
N HIS A 502 -18.66 -11.89 -3.55
CA HIS A 502 -17.62 -10.90 -3.37
C HIS A 502 -16.71 -10.87 -4.61
N PRO A 503 -16.21 -9.71 -5.05
CA PRO A 503 -15.14 -9.65 -6.05
C PRO A 503 -13.88 -10.38 -5.56
N THR A 504 -13.12 -11.00 -6.46
CA THR A 504 -11.87 -11.66 -6.07
C THR A 504 -10.76 -10.63 -5.84
N ILE A 505 -9.89 -10.93 -4.88
CA ILE A 505 -8.60 -10.27 -4.68
C ILE A 505 -7.54 -11.37 -4.79
N ASP A 506 -6.77 -11.36 -5.86
CA ASP A 506 -5.77 -12.40 -6.11
C ASP A 506 -4.63 -11.93 -7.02
N ILE A 507 -3.73 -12.85 -7.35
CA ILE A 507 -2.53 -12.59 -8.16
C ILE A 507 -2.76 -12.81 -9.68
N GLN A 508 -4.00 -13.06 -10.11
CA GLN A 508 -4.39 -13.27 -11.51
C GLN A 508 -4.69 -11.92 -12.18
N VAL A 509 -3.63 -11.18 -12.49
CA VAL A 509 -3.72 -9.84 -13.06
C VAL A 509 -3.71 -9.91 -14.60
N SER A 510 -4.86 -9.67 -15.21
CA SER A 510 -5.04 -9.64 -16.67
C SER A 510 -4.62 -8.31 -17.31
N ASN A 511 -4.42 -8.31 -18.63
CA ASN A 511 -3.90 -7.15 -19.38
C ASN A 511 -4.84 -5.93 -19.37
N ASP A 512 -6.14 -6.12 -19.18
CA ASP A 512 -7.12 -5.04 -19.03
C ASP A 512 -6.76 -4.10 -17.86
N ARG A 513 -6.16 -4.64 -16.79
CA ARG A 513 -5.67 -3.85 -15.65
C ARG A 513 -4.55 -2.91 -16.07
N CYS A 514 -3.60 -3.40 -16.86
CA CYS A 514 -2.53 -2.58 -17.42
C CYS A 514 -3.08 -1.55 -18.41
N LEU A 515 -4.03 -1.98 -19.26
CA LEU A 515 -4.63 -1.19 -20.32
C LEU A 515 -5.39 0.04 -19.79
N SER A 516 -5.96 -0.02 -18.58
CA SER A 516 -6.63 1.13 -17.94
C SER A 516 -5.73 2.37 -17.81
N CYS A 517 -4.42 2.17 -17.58
CA CYS A 517 -3.43 3.23 -17.38
C CYS A 517 -2.46 3.38 -18.57
N HIS A 518 -2.05 2.25 -19.17
CA HIS A 518 -1.05 2.20 -20.24
C HIS A 518 -1.62 2.29 -21.66
N SER A 519 -2.91 2.56 -21.81
CA SER A 519 -3.50 2.89 -23.12
C SER A 519 -3.24 4.32 -23.59
N ARG A 520 -2.81 5.22 -22.69
CA ARG A 520 -2.50 6.62 -23.02
C ARG A 520 -1.04 6.97 -22.78
N SER A 521 -0.47 6.51 -21.66
CA SER A 521 0.94 6.70 -21.35
C SER A 521 1.83 5.77 -22.19
N GLY A 522 2.40 6.31 -23.26
CA GLY A 522 3.25 5.57 -24.22
C GLY A 522 2.53 4.52 -25.06
N ARG A 523 1.19 4.39 -24.92
CA ARG A 523 0.33 3.42 -25.62
C ARG A 523 0.81 1.96 -25.50
N ILE A 524 1.57 1.63 -24.44
CA ILE A 524 2.27 0.35 -24.28
C ILE A 524 1.33 -0.84 -24.42
N SER A 525 0.20 -0.84 -23.70
CA SER A 525 -0.74 -1.97 -23.76
C SER A 525 -1.45 -2.07 -25.11
N LEU A 526 -1.67 -0.94 -25.80
CA LEU A 526 -2.25 -0.94 -27.15
C LEU A 526 -1.24 -1.53 -28.14
N SER A 527 0.01 -1.08 -28.12
CA SER A 527 1.08 -1.59 -28.98
C SER A 527 1.34 -3.08 -28.77
N TYR A 528 1.33 -3.56 -27.52
CA TYR A 528 1.48 -4.99 -27.20
C TYR A 528 0.40 -5.86 -27.86
N GLU A 529 -0.84 -5.37 -27.88
CA GLU A 529 -1.98 -6.02 -28.54
C GLU A 529 -2.07 -5.71 -30.06
N GLY A 530 -1.19 -4.86 -30.58
CA GLY A 530 -1.10 -4.51 -32.00
C GLY A 530 -1.95 -3.33 -32.46
N TRP A 531 -2.45 -2.51 -31.54
CA TRP A 531 -3.31 -1.35 -31.84
C TRP A 531 -2.53 -0.04 -31.80
N ASN A 532 -2.69 0.80 -32.83
CA ASN A 532 -2.17 2.16 -32.89
C ASN A 532 -3.30 3.19 -32.75
N GLU A 533 -3.04 4.30 -32.05
CA GLU A 533 -3.97 5.42 -31.96
C GLU A 533 -3.96 6.21 -33.26
N ARG A 534 -5.15 6.38 -33.86
CA ARG A 534 -5.34 7.10 -35.11
C ARG A 534 -5.61 8.58 -34.83
N GLY A 535 -4.96 9.47 -35.58
CA GLY A 535 -5.25 10.92 -35.53
C GLY A 535 -6.63 11.27 -36.12
N VAL A 536 -6.99 12.55 -36.09
CA VAL A 536 -8.25 13.07 -36.66
C VAL A 536 -8.14 13.16 -38.19
N GLY A 537 -8.97 12.41 -38.93
CA GLY A 537 -9.04 12.46 -40.41
C GLY A 537 -9.67 11.21 -41.06
N PRO A 538 -10.03 11.23 -42.36
CA PRO A 538 -10.53 10.06 -43.10
C PRO A 538 -9.45 8.99 -43.30
N ALA A 539 -9.82 7.71 -43.32
CA ALA A 539 -8.86 6.60 -43.47
C ALA A 539 -8.19 6.65 -44.84
N GLU A 540 -6.86 6.86 -44.87
CA GLU A 540 -6.10 6.80 -46.13
C GLU A 540 -6.09 5.38 -46.72
N ASN A 541 -6.30 4.35 -45.90
CA ASN A 541 -6.44 2.95 -46.33
C ASN A 541 -7.76 2.34 -45.83
N SER A 542 -8.67 2.04 -46.75
CA SER A 542 -10.00 1.48 -46.48
C SER A 542 -10.01 -0.01 -46.04
N SER A 543 -8.85 -0.63 -45.84
CA SER A 543 -8.69 -2.05 -45.50
C SER A 543 -8.20 -2.33 -44.07
N ALA A 544 -7.86 -1.31 -43.28
CA ALA A 544 -7.36 -1.49 -41.91
C ALA A 544 -8.48 -1.88 -40.93
N ILE A 545 -8.23 -2.86 -40.06
CA ILE A 545 -9.16 -3.22 -38.98
C ILE A 545 -9.13 -2.10 -37.94
N THR A 546 -10.30 -1.52 -37.65
CA THR A 546 -10.43 -0.42 -36.69
C THR A 546 -11.40 -0.77 -35.57
N LYS A 547 -11.21 -0.15 -34.40
CA LYS A 547 -12.18 -0.18 -33.29
C LYS A 547 -12.21 1.18 -32.58
N ILE A 548 -13.34 1.46 -31.94
CA ILE A 548 -13.55 2.65 -31.10
C ILE A 548 -13.41 2.22 -29.65
N LEU A 549 -12.58 2.93 -28.89
CA LEU A 549 -12.39 2.72 -27.46
C LEU A 549 -13.48 3.47 -26.66
N SER A 550 -13.66 3.17 -25.38
CA SER A 550 -14.77 3.76 -24.61
C SER A 550 -14.60 5.25 -24.32
N ASP A 551 -13.43 5.83 -24.58
CA ASP A 551 -13.16 7.28 -24.53
C ASP A 551 -13.29 7.95 -25.92
N ASN A 552 -13.90 7.25 -26.88
CA ASN A 552 -14.10 7.64 -28.28
C ASN A 552 -12.83 7.76 -29.14
N ARG A 553 -11.65 7.39 -28.63
CA ARG A 553 -10.46 7.27 -29.48
C ARG A 553 -10.63 6.14 -30.49
N ILE A 554 -10.20 6.40 -31.72
CA ILE A 554 -10.19 5.42 -32.80
C ILE A 554 -8.79 4.79 -32.84
N VAL A 555 -8.75 3.46 -32.89
CA VAL A 555 -7.50 2.72 -33.09
C VAL A 555 -7.56 1.84 -34.32
N GLU A 556 -6.40 1.62 -34.92
CA GLU A 556 -6.20 0.74 -36.07
C GLU A 556 -5.24 -0.40 -35.70
N PHE A 557 -5.47 -1.59 -36.27
CA PHE A 557 -4.59 -2.72 -36.07
C PHE A 557 -3.39 -2.64 -37.01
N VAL A 558 -2.19 -2.83 -36.46
CA VAL A 558 -0.92 -2.83 -37.19
C VAL A 558 -0.31 -4.22 -37.13
N GLN A 559 0.30 -4.57 -36.00
CA GLN A 559 0.88 -5.88 -35.73
C GLN A 559 1.13 -6.04 -34.23
N ALA A 560 0.60 -7.11 -33.63
CA ALA A 560 0.79 -7.42 -32.22
C ALA A 560 2.17 -8.00 -31.91
N ASP A 561 2.65 -7.84 -30.67
CA ASP A 561 3.90 -8.44 -30.19
C ASP A 561 3.86 -9.97 -30.30
N ILE A 562 4.98 -10.60 -30.66
CA ILE A 562 5.06 -12.07 -30.77
C ILE A 562 4.77 -12.79 -29.45
N HIS A 563 5.13 -12.21 -28.30
CA HIS A 563 4.83 -12.77 -26.99
C HIS A 563 3.32 -12.72 -26.72
N HIS A 564 2.67 -11.60 -27.06
CA HIS A 564 1.21 -11.47 -26.98
C HIS A 564 0.52 -12.47 -27.90
N GLN A 565 0.93 -12.58 -29.16
CA GLN A 565 0.41 -13.56 -30.13
C GLN A 565 0.57 -15.01 -29.63
N LYS A 566 1.60 -15.28 -28.85
CA LYS A 566 1.77 -16.59 -28.22
C LYS A 566 0.84 -16.78 -27.03
N GLY A 567 0.33 -15.72 -26.41
CA GLY A 567 -0.63 -15.74 -25.31
C GLY A 567 -0.05 -15.30 -23.97
N MET A 568 1.11 -14.65 -23.95
CA MET A 568 1.70 -14.09 -22.74
C MET A 568 1.02 -12.76 -22.36
N ALA A 569 0.75 -12.60 -21.07
CA ALA A 569 0.26 -11.37 -20.46
C ALA A 569 1.43 -10.44 -20.08
N CYS A 570 1.15 -9.16 -19.80
CA CYS A 570 2.16 -8.20 -19.35
C CYS A 570 2.90 -8.70 -18.09
N ILE A 571 2.16 -9.33 -17.17
CA ILE A 571 2.75 -9.89 -15.96
C ILE A 571 3.67 -11.07 -16.24
N ASP A 572 3.67 -11.72 -17.40
CA ASP A 572 4.62 -12.80 -17.67
C ASP A 572 6.06 -12.31 -17.83
N CYS A 573 6.22 -11.04 -18.24
CA CYS A 573 7.50 -10.35 -18.37
C CYS A 573 7.81 -9.41 -17.20
N HIS A 574 6.81 -8.98 -16.42
CA HIS A 574 6.99 -8.08 -15.28
C HIS A 574 6.84 -8.80 -13.92
N THR A 575 7.76 -8.50 -13.01
CA THR A 575 7.76 -9.02 -11.63
C THR A 575 7.01 -8.10 -10.66
N SER A 576 6.78 -8.58 -9.44
CA SER A 576 6.23 -7.74 -8.36
C SER A 576 7.18 -6.60 -7.97
N TYR A 577 8.48 -6.74 -8.17
CA TYR A 577 9.45 -5.67 -7.90
C TYR A 577 9.49 -4.61 -9.01
N ASP A 578 9.17 -4.98 -10.25
CA ASP A 578 9.03 -3.99 -11.34
C ASP A 578 7.74 -3.18 -11.18
N LEU A 579 6.62 -3.85 -10.82
CA LEU A 579 5.29 -3.23 -10.78
C LEU A 579 4.99 -2.56 -9.42
N MET A 580 5.27 -3.24 -8.31
CA MET A 580 5.03 -2.73 -6.95
C MET A 580 6.27 -2.02 -6.37
N GLY A 581 7.33 -1.85 -7.16
CA GLY A 581 8.56 -1.14 -6.79
C GLY A 581 9.52 -1.96 -5.92
N ASP A 582 10.81 -1.72 -6.05
CA ASP A 582 11.88 -2.41 -5.31
C ASP A 582 12.30 -1.69 -4.00
N GLY A 583 11.51 -0.69 -3.59
CA GLY A 583 11.78 0.15 -2.42
C GLY A 583 12.72 1.32 -2.68
N LYS A 584 13.28 1.43 -3.89
CA LYS A 584 14.11 2.56 -4.33
C LYS A 584 13.27 3.57 -5.10
N HIS A 585 13.72 4.83 -5.08
CA HIS A 585 13.21 5.84 -6.00
C HIS A 585 14.00 5.75 -7.31
N HIS A 586 13.27 5.64 -8.42
CA HIS A 586 13.81 5.63 -9.77
C HIS A 586 13.42 6.93 -10.46
N ALA A 587 14.33 7.51 -11.24
CA ALA A 587 14.02 8.68 -12.06
C ALA A 587 13.17 8.27 -13.27
N HIS A 588 13.60 7.23 -14.00
CA HIS A 588 12.96 6.80 -15.25
C HIS A 588 12.53 5.33 -15.24
N LYS A 589 11.57 4.97 -16.09
CA LYS A 589 10.93 3.63 -16.10
C LYS A 589 11.91 2.50 -16.41
N GLU A 590 12.87 2.76 -17.29
CA GLU A 590 13.94 1.84 -17.68
C GLU A 590 14.86 1.47 -16.52
N ASP A 591 14.94 2.30 -15.48
CA ASP A 591 15.74 2.03 -14.28
C ASP A 591 15.03 1.02 -13.37
N ALA A 592 13.71 1.13 -13.24
CA ALA A 592 12.87 0.29 -12.40
C ALA A 592 12.67 -1.14 -12.95
N VAL A 593 12.66 -1.32 -14.28
CA VAL A 593 12.47 -2.64 -14.90
C VAL A 593 13.76 -3.46 -14.83
N SER A 594 13.65 -4.67 -14.29
CA SER A 594 14.77 -5.61 -14.11
C SER A 594 14.92 -6.60 -15.26
N VAL A 595 13.81 -7.04 -15.87
CA VAL A 595 13.77 -8.12 -16.87
C VAL A 595 14.30 -7.63 -18.21
N GLN A 596 15.19 -8.42 -18.81
CA GLN A 596 15.80 -8.16 -20.11
C GLN A 596 15.63 -9.35 -21.06
N CYS A 597 15.69 -9.11 -22.37
CA CYS A 597 15.58 -10.16 -23.38
C CYS A 597 16.59 -11.31 -23.13
N VAL A 598 17.81 -10.96 -22.73
CA VAL A 598 18.92 -11.89 -22.48
C VAL A 598 18.74 -12.78 -21.26
N ASP A 599 17.83 -12.44 -20.33
CA ASP A 599 17.52 -13.30 -19.18
C ASP A 599 16.80 -14.57 -19.63
N CYS A 600 15.91 -14.44 -20.62
CA CYS A 600 15.11 -15.54 -21.16
C CYS A 600 15.67 -16.10 -22.49
N HIS A 601 16.32 -15.28 -23.29
CA HIS A 601 16.92 -15.63 -24.58
C HIS A 601 18.45 -15.69 -24.45
N THR A 602 18.94 -16.63 -23.67
CA THR A 602 20.36 -16.73 -23.33
C THR A 602 21.20 -17.25 -24.50
N ALA A 603 22.45 -16.78 -24.59
CA ALA A 603 23.47 -17.31 -25.51
C ALA A 603 24.32 -18.45 -24.90
N GLY A 604 24.12 -18.77 -23.62
CA GLY A 604 24.96 -19.72 -22.88
C GLY A 604 24.30 -20.28 -21.62
N LYS A 605 25.09 -20.46 -20.56
CA LYS A 605 24.58 -20.98 -19.27
C LYS A 605 23.53 -20.03 -18.70
N VAL A 606 22.38 -20.57 -18.29
CA VAL A 606 21.28 -19.79 -17.73
C VAL A 606 21.65 -19.36 -16.31
N ASN A 607 21.54 -18.06 -16.03
CA ASN A 607 21.64 -17.54 -14.67
C ASN A 607 20.41 -18.00 -13.88
N SER A 608 20.58 -18.91 -12.94
CA SER A 608 19.47 -19.54 -12.24
C SER A 608 19.84 -19.96 -10.82
N ILE A 609 18.82 -20.03 -9.96
CA ILE A 609 18.95 -20.43 -8.56
C ILE A 609 17.79 -21.37 -8.18
N GLU A 610 18.04 -22.27 -7.22
CA GLU A 610 16.98 -23.09 -6.63
C GLU A 610 16.09 -22.25 -5.72
N ILE A 611 14.78 -22.46 -5.78
CA ILE A 611 13.81 -21.70 -4.98
C ILE A 611 14.11 -21.79 -3.47
N SER A 612 14.52 -22.95 -2.98
CA SER A 612 14.94 -23.18 -1.58
C SER A 612 16.12 -22.33 -1.13
N SER A 613 16.93 -21.83 -2.08
CA SER A 613 18.12 -21.01 -1.84
C SER A 613 17.88 -19.53 -2.12
N LEU A 614 16.64 -19.12 -2.45
CA LEU A 614 16.32 -17.72 -2.70
C LEU A 614 16.48 -16.91 -1.40
N PRO A 615 17.12 -15.72 -1.45
CA PRO A 615 17.29 -14.88 -0.27
C PRO A 615 16.01 -14.15 0.13
N ASP A 616 15.03 -14.01 -0.77
CA ASP A 616 13.84 -13.19 -0.54
C ASP A 616 12.59 -14.01 -0.16
N LYS A 617 11.93 -13.60 0.93
CA LYS A 617 10.74 -14.27 1.46
C LYS A 617 9.54 -14.17 0.52
N GLU A 618 9.42 -13.07 -0.23
CA GLU A 618 8.29 -12.85 -1.13
C GLU A 618 8.28 -13.87 -2.28
N SER A 619 9.40 -14.09 -2.94
CA SER A 619 9.50 -15.09 -4.02
C SER A 619 9.27 -16.51 -3.50
N GLN A 620 9.76 -16.83 -2.30
CA GLN A 620 9.45 -18.12 -1.66
C GLN A 620 7.94 -18.28 -1.40
N MET A 621 7.27 -17.23 -0.92
CA MET A 621 5.82 -17.23 -0.71
C MET A 621 5.06 -17.34 -2.04
N ILE A 622 5.49 -16.66 -3.09
CA ILE A 622 4.93 -16.80 -4.45
C ILE A 622 5.09 -18.24 -4.95
N ALA A 623 6.24 -18.88 -4.72
CA ALA A 623 6.44 -20.28 -5.08
C ALA A 623 5.45 -21.20 -4.35
N TRP A 624 5.25 -20.97 -3.05
CA TRP A 624 4.28 -21.70 -2.23
C TRP A 624 2.85 -21.52 -2.73
N LEU A 625 2.42 -20.27 -2.98
CA LEU A 625 1.09 -19.95 -3.53
C LEU A 625 0.85 -20.62 -4.88
N ARG A 626 1.90 -20.73 -5.71
CA ARG A 626 1.85 -21.37 -7.02
C ARG A 626 2.07 -22.89 -6.96
N LYS A 627 2.23 -23.47 -5.77
CA LYS A 627 2.50 -24.91 -5.55
C LYS A 627 3.70 -25.40 -6.37
N THR A 628 4.76 -24.58 -6.43
CA THR A 628 5.99 -24.91 -7.15
C THR A 628 6.95 -25.69 -6.25
N ASP A 629 7.58 -26.74 -6.77
CA ASP A 629 8.59 -27.50 -6.04
C ASP A 629 9.78 -26.59 -5.68
N THR A 630 10.16 -26.57 -4.40
CA THR A 630 11.24 -25.75 -3.86
C THR A 630 12.62 -26.11 -4.42
N LYS A 631 12.79 -27.30 -5.02
CA LYS A 631 14.01 -27.70 -5.73
C LYS A 631 14.08 -27.21 -7.17
N THR A 632 13.01 -26.59 -7.67
CA THR A 632 12.98 -26.03 -9.03
C THR A 632 14.00 -24.90 -9.15
N LYS A 633 14.77 -24.89 -10.24
CA LYS A 633 15.63 -23.75 -10.59
C LYS A 633 14.86 -22.72 -11.39
N VAL A 634 14.88 -21.48 -10.95
CA VAL A 634 14.25 -20.33 -11.62
C VAL A 634 15.31 -19.39 -12.18
N VAL A 635 14.99 -18.67 -13.25
CA VAL A 635 15.88 -17.66 -13.84
C VAL A 635 16.05 -16.48 -12.89
N ILE A 636 17.28 -15.97 -12.80
CA ILE A 636 17.63 -14.75 -12.06
C ILE A 636 18.02 -13.66 -13.07
N THR A 637 17.36 -12.50 -12.97
CA THR A 637 17.65 -11.36 -13.86
C THR A 637 19.08 -10.87 -13.68
N ILE A 638 19.74 -10.52 -14.78
CA ILE A 638 21.13 -10.06 -14.75
C ILE A 638 21.24 -8.71 -14.04
N LYS A 639 20.34 -7.77 -14.36
CA LYS A 639 20.40 -6.37 -13.90
C LYS A 639 20.30 -6.24 -12.37
N ASN A 640 19.32 -6.90 -11.74
CA ASN A 640 18.98 -6.70 -10.33
C ASN A 640 18.95 -7.99 -9.50
N GLN A 641 19.35 -9.13 -10.07
CA GLN A 641 19.37 -10.43 -9.38
C GLN A 641 18.01 -10.85 -8.81
N GLN A 642 16.92 -10.55 -9.53
CA GLN A 642 15.55 -10.89 -9.13
C GLN A 642 15.08 -12.20 -9.76
N ALA A 643 14.30 -12.97 -9.01
CA ALA A 643 13.81 -14.26 -9.48
C ALA A 643 12.57 -14.14 -10.37
N LEU A 644 12.63 -14.75 -11.56
CA LEU A 644 11.48 -14.89 -12.45
C LEU A 644 10.66 -16.12 -12.04
N MET A 645 9.76 -15.95 -11.08
CA MET A 645 8.98 -17.02 -10.43
C MET A 645 7.98 -17.75 -11.33
N ASN A 646 7.91 -17.40 -12.61
CA ASN A 646 7.16 -18.12 -13.64
C ASN A 646 8.08 -18.87 -14.61
N THR A 647 9.35 -19.06 -14.28
CA THR A 647 10.32 -19.82 -15.10
C THR A 647 10.75 -21.11 -14.41
N ARG A 648 11.24 -22.07 -15.19
CA ARG A 648 12.00 -23.22 -14.71
C ARG A 648 13.17 -23.51 -15.64
N VAL A 649 14.28 -23.95 -15.07
CA VAL A 649 15.48 -24.36 -15.79
C VAL A 649 15.69 -25.84 -15.56
N ASP A 650 15.72 -26.62 -16.64
CA ASP A 650 15.93 -28.06 -16.56
C ASP A 650 17.42 -28.44 -16.50
N SER A 651 17.70 -29.74 -16.34
CA SER A 651 19.06 -30.29 -16.31
C SER A 651 19.85 -30.08 -17.61
N LEU A 652 19.17 -29.79 -18.72
CA LEU A 652 19.77 -29.49 -20.02
C LEU A 652 19.93 -27.97 -20.24
N ASN A 653 19.79 -27.16 -19.18
CA ASN A 653 19.95 -25.71 -19.22
C ASN A 653 18.94 -25.03 -20.17
N ARG A 654 17.74 -25.62 -20.32
CA ARG A 654 16.64 -25.06 -21.13
C ARG A 654 15.65 -24.32 -20.23
N ILE A 655 15.24 -23.13 -20.65
CA ILE A 655 14.28 -22.32 -19.93
C ILE A 655 12.87 -22.65 -20.43
N PHE A 656 11.97 -22.90 -19.48
CA PHE A 656 10.54 -22.96 -19.73
C PHE A 656 9.83 -21.90 -18.88
N LEU A 657 9.01 -21.08 -19.50
CA LEU A 657 8.16 -20.10 -18.87
C LEU A 657 6.74 -20.66 -18.78
N LYS A 658 6.12 -20.57 -17.61
CA LYS A 658 4.72 -20.93 -17.37
C LYS A 658 3.90 -19.66 -17.31
N ASP A 659 2.94 -19.50 -18.22
CA ASP A 659 2.06 -18.33 -18.22
C ASP A 659 1.34 -18.19 -16.87
N LYS A 660 1.35 -16.99 -16.30
CA LYS A 660 0.77 -16.73 -14.98
C LYS A 660 -0.76 -16.86 -14.97
N LEU A 661 -1.42 -16.48 -16.08
CA LEU A 661 -2.88 -16.56 -16.24
C LEU A 661 -3.38 -17.91 -16.74
N THR A 662 -2.77 -18.46 -17.79
CA THR A 662 -3.29 -19.68 -18.45
C THR A 662 -2.66 -20.96 -17.90
N GLY A 663 -1.54 -20.86 -17.19
CA GLY A 663 -0.75 -22.00 -16.72
C GLY A 663 -0.04 -22.77 -17.84
N LYS A 664 -0.10 -22.28 -19.09
CA LYS A 664 0.51 -22.94 -20.24
C LYS A 664 2.03 -22.81 -20.19
N ASP A 665 2.70 -23.93 -20.43
CA ASP A 665 4.16 -23.97 -20.51
C ASP A 665 4.68 -23.60 -21.90
N ARG A 666 5.74 -22.81 -21.92
CA ARG A 666 6.39 -22.28 -23.10
C ARG A 666 7.89 -22.47 -23.00
N LYS A 667 8.48 -23.11 -24.01
CA LYS A 667 9.93 -23.19 -24.10
C LYS A 667 10.48 -21.87 -24.62
N SER A 668 11.35 -21.21 -23.85
CA SER A 668 12.11 -20.07 -24.36
C SER A 668 13.16 -20.56 -25.36
N LYS A 669 13.32 -19.84 -26.46
CA LYS A 669 14.35 -20.14 -27.45
C LYS A 669 15.63 -19.40 -27.06
N PRO A 670 16.81 -20.06 -27.09
CA PRO A 670 18.06 -19.35 -26.89
C PRO A 670 18.28 -18.33 -28.01
N GLN A 671 19.18 -17.38 -27.77
CA GLN A 671 19.61 -16.42 -28.77
C GLN A 671 20.11 -17.16 -30.03
N ALA A 672 19.67 -16.71 -31.21
CA ALA A 672 20.14 -17.28 -32.47
C ALA A 672 21.60 -16.89 -32.71
N SER A 673 22.39 -17.79 -33.34
CA SER A 673 23.81 -17.56 -33.58
C SER A 673 24.08 -16.28 -34.39
N VAL A 674 23.18 -15.90 -35.30
CA VAL A 674 23.26 -14.66 -36.09
C VAL A 674 23.29 -13.41 -35.21
N CYS A 675 22.64 -13.44 -34.04
CA CYS A 675 22.59 -12.31 -33.12
C CYS A 675 23.94 -12.06 -32.41
N SER A 676 24.82 -13.06 -32.39
CA SER A 676 26.16 -12.97 -31.76
C SER A 676 27.29 -13.21 -32.78
N LYS A 677 26.96 -13.25 -34.08
CA LYS A 677 27.92 -13.57 -35.14
C LYS A 677 28.71 -12.31 -35.52
N GLY A 678 30.03 -12.42 -35.54
CA GLY A 678 30.92 -11.35 -36.01
C GLY A 678 31.01 -10.15 -35.07
N LYS A 679 31.56 -9.04 -35.58
CA LYS A 679 31.71 -7.79 -34.81
C LYS A 679 30.82 -6.66 -35.32
N GLY A 680 30.29 -6.73 -36.55
CA GLY A 680 29.61 -5.63 -37.23
C GLY A 680 28.40 -5.06 -36.48
N HIS A 681 27.65 -5.92 -35.79
CA HIS A 681 26.45 -5.54 -35.04
C HIS A 681 26.56 -5.72 -33.52
N SER A 682 27.78 -5.80 -33.00
CA SER A 682 28.04 -5.98 -31.56
C SER A 682 27.49 -4.85 -30.67
N ARG A 683 27.22 -3.68 -31.25
CA ARG A 683 26.61 -2.53 -30.56
C ARG A 683 25.08 -2.55 -30.55
N LEU A 684 24.41 -3.38 -31.34
CA LEU A 684 22.95 -3.36 -31.42
C LEU A 684 22.31 -3.93 -30.15
N SER A 685 21.30 -3.24 -29.62
CA SER A 685 20.37 -3.82 -28.64
C SER A 685 19.41 -4.80 -29.34
N CYS A 686 18.84 -5.74 -28.60
CA CYS A 686 17.82 -6.65 -29.13
C CYS A 686 16.61 -5.89 -29.71
N GLU A 687 16.17 -4.84 -29.03
CA GLU A 687 15.04 -3.99 -29.45
C GLU A 687 15.33 -3.30 -30.80
N SER A 688 16.55 -2.81 -31.03
CA SER A 688 16.93 -2.19 -32.31
C SER A 688 16.71 -3.10 -33.51
N CYS A 689 16.83 -4.41 -33.32
CA CYS A 689 16.53 -5.40 -34.35
C CYS A 689 15.06 -5.84 -34.33
N HIS A 690 14.49 -6.11 -33.15
CA HIS A 690 13.25 -6.86 -33.04
C HIS A 690 11.98 -6.01 -32.85
N THR A 691 12.09 -4.71 -32.57
CA THR A 691 10.92 -3.82 -32.52
C THR A 691 10.41 -3.51 -33.93
N ALA A 692 9.20 -3.97 -34.26
CA ALA A 692 8.63 -3.75 -35.59
C ALA A 692 8.16 -2.32 -35.82
N TRP A 693 7.50 -1.71 -34.83
CA TRP A 693 6.97 -0.36 -34.94
C TRP A 693 6.79 0.30 -33.57
N VAL A 694 6.74 1.62 -33.54
CA VAL A 694 6.41 2.43 -32.37
C VAL A 694 5.44 3.52 -32.77
N PRO A 695 4.55 3.97 -31.87
CA PRO A 695 3.70 5.13 -32.15
C PRO A 695 4.56 6.39 -32.22
N GLN A 696 4.54 7.09 -33.35
CA GLN A 696 5.30 8.33 -33.57
C GLN A 696 4.35 9.52 -33.72
N CYS A 697 4.43 10.47 -32.80
CA CYS A 697 3.74 11.76 -32.88
C CYS A 697 4.69 12.81 -33.47
N ILE A 698 4.40 13.32 -34.67
CA ILE A 698 5.30 14.20 -35.41
C ILE A 698 5.30 15.67 -34.93
N GLY A 699 4.48 16.01 -33.94
CA GLY A 699 4.45 17.34 -33.34
C GLY A 699 3.22 17.54 -32.45
N CYS A 700 3.34 18.40 -31.44
CA CYS A 700 2.22 18.88 -30.64
C CYS A 700 2.30 20.40 -30.45
N HIS A 701 1.16 21.07 -30.31
CA HIS A 701 1.09 22.45 -29.85
C HIS A 701 0.28 22.53 -28.56
N ASN A 702 0.83 23.20 -27.55
CA ASN A 702 0.18 23.39 -26.25
C ASN A 702 -0.06 24.88 -25.98
N SER A 703 -1.30 25.21 -25.62
CA SER A 703 -1.71 26.54 -25.18
C SER A 703 -2.64 26.45 -23.98
N PHE A 704 -2.67 27.51 -23.18
CA PHE A 704 -3.53 27.62 -22.02
C PHE A 704 -4.74 28.50 -22.33
N GLU A 705 -5.93 27.93 -22.19
CA GLU A 705 -7.20 28.62 -22.41
C GLU A 705 -7.80 29.03 -21.06
N LYS A 706 -7.82 30.33 -20.75
CA LYS A 706 -8.24 30.84 -19.41
C LYS A 706 -9.75 30.73 -19.14
N GLU A 707 -10.57 30.83 -20.18
CA GLU A 707 -12.03 30.84 -20.05
C GLU A 707 -12.64 29.46 -20.29
N THR A 708 -11.85 28.50 -20.79
CA THR A 708 -12.30 27.13 -21.02
C THR A 708 -12.30 26.37 -19.69
N SER A 709 -13.39 25.64 -19.44
CA SER A 709 -13.48 24.78 -18.26
C SER A 709 -12.53 23.60 -18.42
N GLY A 710 -11.62 23.46 -17.47
CA GLY A 710 -10.69 22.33 -17.36
C GLY A 710 -11.13 21.29 -16.35
N PHE A 711 -10.34 20.23 -16.24
CA PHE A 711 -10.45 19.23 -15.20
C PHE A 711 -9.07 18.97 -14.59
N ASP A 712 -8.96 19.06 -13.28
CA ASP A 712 -7.75 18.69 -12.55
C ASP A 712 -7.81 17.19 -12.26
N LEU A 713 -7.01 16.43 -13.02
CA LEU A 713 -6.94 14.98 -12.93
C LEU A 713 -6.35 14.47 -11.61
N LEU A 714 -5.63 15.30 -10.85
CA LEU A 714 -5.09 14.93 -9.55
C LEU A 714 -6.17 15.01 -8.45
N THR A 715 -7.02 16.03 -8.49
CA THR A 715 -8.05 16.26 -7.47
C THR A 715 -9.44 15.76 -7.87
N GLY A 716 -9.65 15.48 -9.15
CA GLY A 716 -10.95 15.09 -9.70
C GLY A 716 -11.96 16.25 -9.75
N GLN A 717 -11.49 17.50 -9.75
CA GLN A 717 -12.34 18.69 -9.71
C GLN A 717 -12.27 19.49 -11.00
N THR A 718 -13.39 20.12 -11.36
CA THR A 718 -13.45 21.07 -12.47
C THR A 718 -12.67 22.35 -12.13
N THR A 719 -11.88 22.86 -13.07
CA THR A 719 -11.11 24.09 -12.93
C THR A 719 -11.55 25.15 -13.93
N LYS A 720 -11.37 26.42 -13.58
CA LYS A 720 -11.44 27.52 -14.56
C LYS A 720 -10.06 27.66 -15.21
N GLY A 721 -10.00 27.42 -16.52
CA GLY A 721 -8.77 27.41 -17.30
C GLY A 721 -8.18 26.01 -17.45
N THR A 722 -7.61 25.74 -18.63
CA THR A 722 -6.98 24.44 -18.95
C THR A 722 -5.89 24.58 -19.99
N TRP A 723 -4.85 23.74 -19.88
CA TRP A 723 -3.99 23.45 -21.02
C TRP A 723 -4.74 22.61 -22.05
N VAL A 724 -4.57 22.96 -23.33
CA VAL A 724 -5.11 22.24 -24.47
C VAL A 724 -3.95 21.79 -25.35
N GLU A 725 -3.95 20.49 -25.66
CA GLU A 725 -2.99 19.88 -26.57
C GLU A 725 -3.62 19.69 -27.95
N PHE A 726 -2.97 20.25 -28.97
CA PHE A 726 -3.25 19.98 -30.37
C PHE A 726 -2.20 19.00 -30.90
N ALA A 727 -2.59 17.72 -30.97
CA ALA A 727 -1.70 16.65 -31.42
C ALA A 727 -1.64 16.56 -32.95
N GLY A 728 -0.44 16.35 -33.48
CA GLY A 728 -0.21 16.02 -34.89
C GLY A 728 -0.55 14.56 -35.22
N THR A 729 -0.22 14.15 -36.45
CA THR A 729 -0.48 12.79 -36.93
C THR A 729 0.31 11.75 -36.13
N SER A 730 -0.37 10.67 -35.73
CA SER A 730 0.23 9.49 -35.09
C SER A 730 0.49 8.42 -36.16
N LEU A 731 1.75 7.99 -36.29
CA LEU A 731 2.19 7.05 -37.32
C LEU A 731 2.82 5.79 -36.68
N PRO A 732 2.35 4.57 -37.04
CA PRO A 732 2.91 3.33 -36.52
C PRO A 732 4.02 2.80 -37.43
N GLU A 733 5.25 3.26 -37.21
CA GLU A 733 6.40 2.94 -38.07
C GLU A 733 7.60 2.43 -37.27
N PRO A 734 8.56 1.76 -37.93
CA PRO A 734 9.80 1.34 -37.29
C PRO A 734 10.49 2.48 -36.52
N PRO A 735 11.08 2.21 -35.35
CA PRO A 735 11.65 3.24 -34.49
C PRO A 735 12.87 3.91 -35.13
N VAL A 736 13.10 5.16 -34.73
CA VAL A 736 14.37 5.85 -34.98
C VAL A 736 15.45 5.18 -34.12
N LEU A 737 16.69 5.13 -34.59
CA LEU A 737 17.80 4.56 -33.85
C LEU A 737 18.71 5.66 -33.29
N GLY A 738 19.22 5.44 -32.09
CA GLY A 738 20.16 6.33 -31.42
C GLY A 738 21.19 5.55 -30.63
N VAL A 739 22.03 6.26 -29.89
CA VAL A 739 23.08 5.67 -29.06
C VAL A 739 22.79 5.94 -27.59
N ASN A 740 22.80 4.88 -26.79
CA ASN A 740 22.99 5.00 -25.36
C ASN A 740 24.47 5.30 -25.11
N SER A 741 24.77 6.54 -24.75
CA SER A 741 26.14 7.01 -24.51
C SER A 741 26.82 6.36 -23.30
N SER A 742 26.05 5.85 -22.33
CA SER A 742 26.59 5.18 -21.14
C SER A 742 27.06 3.74 -21.45
N THR A 743 26.38 3.04 -22.35
CA THR A 743 26.72 1.65 -22.72
C THR A 743 27.34 1.52 -24.11
N ASN A 744 27.35 2.60 -24.89
CA ASN A 744 27.73 2.65 -26.30
C ASN A 744 26.90 1.71 -27.22
N GLN A 745 25.69 1.33 -26.78
CA GLN A 745 24.78 0.50 -27.56
C GLN A 745 23.85 1.34 -28.44
N VAL A 746 23.53 0.83 -29.62
CA VAL A 746 22.46 1.34 -30.46
C VAL A 746 21.14 0.87 -29.88
N VAL A 747 20.23 1.83 -29.64
CA VAL A 747 18.94 1.63 -29.00
C VAL A 747 17.83 2.28 -29.82
N THR A 748 16.60 1.88 -29.54
CA THR A 748 15.39 2.44 -30.16
C THR A 748 14.98 3.74 -29.48
N ALA A 749 14.62 4.72 -30.29
CA ALA A 749 14.08 6.01 -29.88
C ALA A 749 12.82 6.34 -30.68
N MET A 750 12.00 7.23 -30.13
CA MET A 750 10.84 7.80 -30.81
C MET A 750 10.68 9.27 -30.43
N PRO A 751 9.95 10.08 -31.21
CA PRO A 751 9.55 11.42 -30.80
C PRO A 751 8.94 11.39 -29.40
N GLY A 752 9.52 12.14 -28.46
CA GLY A 752 9.07 12.20 -27.07
C GLY A 752 8.29 13.49 -26.81
N MET A 753 8.98 14.62 -26.88
CA MET A 753 8.42 15.96 -26.83
C MET A 753 8.94 16.77 -28.01
N VAL A 754 8.29 16.61 -29.16
CA VAL A 754 8.43 17.51 -30.31
C VAL A 754 7.25 18.47 -30.22
N MET A 755 7.43 19.60 -29.55
CA MET A 755 6.29 20.48 -29.25
C MET A 755 6.65 21.95 -29.13
N SER A 756 5.65 22.78 -29.44
CA SER A 756 5.66 24.21 -29.18
C SER A 756 4.75 24.55 -27.99
N ILE A 757 5.25 25.31 -27.03
CA ILE A 757 4.51 25.74 -25.84
C ILE A 757 4.33 27.24 -25.87
N ASP A 758 3.08 27.69 -25.77
CA ASP A 758 2.72 29.10 -25.59
C ASP A 758 2.66 29.44 -24.09
N HIS A 759 3.80 29.80 -23.50
CA HIS A 759 3.85 30.16 -22.06
C HIS A 759 3.12 31.48 -21.77
N GLU A 760 3.08 32.38 -22.75
CA GLU A 760 2.39 33.67 -22.64
C GLU A 760 0.89 33.52 -22.39
N SER A 761 0.29 32.47 -22.99
CA SER A 761 -1.10 32.11 -22.76
C SER A 761 -1.41 31.79 -21.28
N PHE A 762 -0.45 31.26 -20.53
CA PHE A 762 -0.58 31.02 -19.08
C PHE A 762 -0.20 32.26 -18.27
N ALA A 763 1.03 32.76 -18.44
CA ALA A 763 1.57 33.91 -17.74
C ALA A 763 2.20 34.91 -18.71
N LYS A 764 1.79 36.19 -18.63
CA LYS A 764 2.28 37.25 -19.50
C LYS A 764 3.81 37.34 -19.48
N GLU A 765 4.40 37.77 -20.59
CA GLU A 765 5.86 38.01 -20.77
C GLU A 765 6.74 36.76 -20.78
N LYS A 766 6.17 35.54 -20.75
CA LYS A 766 6.93 34.29 -20.84
C LYS A 766 7.23 33.80 -22.28
N GLY A 767 6.59 34.39 -23.29
CA GLY A 767 6.82 34.08 -24.71
C GLY A 767 6.44 32.65 -25.11
N LYS A 768 7.02 32.17 -26.22
CA LYS A 768 6.83 30.81 -26.75
C LYS A 768 8.15 30.05 -26.75
N SER A 769 8.11 28.73 -26.54
CA SER A 769 9.28 27.85 -26.69
C SER A 769 9.00 26.69 -27.63
N PHE A 770 10.05 26.17 -28.25
CA PHE A 770 10.02 24.96 -29.07
C PHE A 770 11.05 23.97 -28.55
N HIS A 771 10.65 22.71 -28.43
CA HIS A 771 11.51 21.63 -27.97
C HIS A 771 11.40 20.44 -28.91
N ARG A 772 12.53 19.82 -29.25
CA ARG A 772 12.63 18.59 -30.03
C ARG A 772 13.41 17.53 -29.25
N LEU A 773 12.69 16.81 -28.40
CA LEU A 773 13.28 15.80 -27.52
C LEU A 773 12.77 14.41 -27.89
N TYR A 774 13.68 13.50 -28.22
CA TYR A 774 13.35 12.09 -28.42
C TYR A 774 13.41 11.33 -27.10
N ALA A 775 12.66 10.23 -27.02
CA ALA A 775 12.62 9.36 -25.86
C ALA A 775 13.10 7.96 -26.23
N PRO A 776 13.88 7.29 -25.35
CA PRO A 776 14.12 5.87 -25.50
C PRO A 776 12.79 5.13 -25.40
N THR A 777 12.65 4.10 -26.23
CA THR A 777 11.39 3.36 -26.34
C THR A 777 11.63 1.87 -26.31
N SER A 778 10.78 1.14 -25.58
CA SER A 778 10.56 -0.28 -25.82
C SER A 778 9.19 -0.38 -26.45
N GLY A 779 9.17 -0.76 -27.73
CA GLY A 779 7.97 -0.64 -28.56
C GLY A 779 6.85 -1.60 -28.16
N HIS A 780 7.17 -2.68 -27.44
CA HIS A 780 6.22 -3.77 -27.14
C HIS A 780 5.55 -4.28 -28.42
N THR A 781 6.30 -4.35 -29.50
CA THR A 781 5.89 -4.82 -30.83
C THR A 781 6.93 -5.81 -31.37
N THR A 782 7.56 -6.53 -30.45
CA THR A 782 8.67 -7.45 -30.71
C THR A 782 8.26 -8.50 -31.72
N GLN A 783 9.07 -8.72 -32.73
CA GLN A 783 8.85 -9.76 -33.74
C GLN A 783 9.98 -10.78 -33.77
N ARG A 784 9.64 -11.96 -34.31
CA ARG A 784 10.62 -13.04 -34.51
C ARG A 784 11.73 -12.63 -35.47
N GLU A 785 11.37 -11.95 -36.55
CA GLU A 785 12.31 -11.48 -37.57
C GLU A 785 12.80 -10.09 -37.20
N GLY A 786 14.10 -9.85 -37.39
CA GLY A 786 14.68 -8.53 -37.16
C GLY A 786 14.51 -7.62 -38.38
N ARG A 787 14.77 -6.32 -38.19
CA ARG A 787 14.79 -5.32 -39.27
C ARG A 787 15.75 -5.74 -40.40
N SER A 788 15.35 -5.42 -41.63
CA SER A 788 16.19 -5.61 -42.81
C SER A 788 17.40 -4.68 -42.78
N CYS A 789 18.46 -5.00 -43.51
CA CYS A 789 19.67 -4.17 -43.54
C CYS A 789 19.33 -2.77 -44.10
N LYS A 790 18.50 -2.72 -45.14
CA LYS A 790 18.05 -1.47 -45.76
C LYS A 790 17.22 -0.61 -44.81
N SER A 791 16.42 -1.20 -43.93
CA SER A 791 15.63 -0.46 -42.93
C SER A 791 16.49 0.25 -41.88
N CYS A 792 17.76 -0.12 -41.72
CA CYS A 792 18.69 0.55 -40.81
C CYS A 792 19.68 1.46 -41.54
N HIS A 793 20.15 1.05 -42.72
CA HIS A 793 21.25 1.70 -43.44
C HIS A 793 20.83 2.64 -44.57
N ASN A 794 19.63 2.46 -45.13
CA ASN A 794 19.14 3.24 -46.28
C ASN A 794 17.83 3.98 -45.96
N ASP A 795 17.29 3.83 -44.75
CA ASP A 795 16.08 4.50 -44.30
C ASP A 795 16.45 5.78 -43.53
N PRO A 796 16.11 6.98 -44.04
CA PRO A 796 16.44 8.23 -43.36
C PRO A 796 15.76 8.37 -42.00
N LEU A 797 14.58 7.78 -41.80
CA LEU A 797 13.88 7.83 -40.52
C LEU A 797 14.68 7.06 -39.46
N ALA A 798 15.20 5.89 -39.80
CA ALA A 798 15.99 5.07 -38.87
C ALA A 798 17.27 5.79 -38.40
N ILE A 799 17.91 6.57 -39.27
CA ILE A 799 19.13 7.34 -38.96
C ILE A 799 18.81 8.64 -38.20
N GLY A 800 17.55 9.10 -38.28
CA GLY A 800 17.05 10.28 -37.58
C GLY A 800 16.91 11.52 -38.45
N PHE A 801 16.99 11.42 -39.78
CA PHE A 801 16.84 12.54 -40.71
C PHE A 801 15.39 12.96 -40.96
N GLY A 802 14.43 12.16 -40.48
CA GLY A 802 13.00 12.32 -40.77
C GLY A 802 12.60 11.50 -42.01
N ARG A 803 11.31 11.50 -42.34
CA ARG A 803 10.81 10.79 -43.53
C ARG A 803 11.20 11.53 -44.79
N GLY A 804 11.51 10.78 -45.84
CA GLY A 804 11.95 11.32 -47.13
C GLY A 804 12.68 10.27 -47.96
N GLU A 805 13.35 10.71 -49.01
CA GLU A 805 14.12 9.83 -49.89
C GLU A 805 15.63 10.04 -49.69
N LEU A 806 16.35 8.94 -49.47
CA LEU A 806 17.82 8.90 -49.52
C LEU A 806 18.25 8.38 -50.89
N ILE A 807 18.90 9.23 -51.67
CA ILE A 807 19.32 8.93 -53.03
C ILE A 807 20.84 8.79 -53.06
N TYR A 808 21.32 7.62 -53.48
CA TYR A 808 22.74 7.39 -53.72
C TYR A 808 23.04 7.55 -55.21
N SER A 809 23.89 8.53 -55.54
CA SER A 809 24.32 8.80 -56.91
C SER A 809 25.82 8.56 -57.05
N VAL A 810 26.24 7.99 -58.19
CA VAL A 810 27.65 7.75 -58.51
C VAL A 810 28.01 8.59 -59.72
N SER A 811 29.00 9.47 -59.56
CA SER A 811 29.59 10.26 -60.64
C SER A 811 31.08 9.96 -60.72
N GLY A 812 31.51 9.31 -61.81
CA GLY A 812 32.89 8.84 -61.96
C GLY A 812 33.29 7.85 -60.87
N ASN A 813 34.30 8.21 -60.07
CA ASN A 813 34.80 7.41 -58.94
C ASN A 813 34.32 7.92 -57.56
N SER A 814 33.41 8.90 -57.52
CA SER A 814 32.85 9.47 -56.28
C SER A 814 31.37 9.12 -56.13
N GLY A 815 30.99 8.59 -54.97
CA GLY A 815 29.60 8.36 -54.58
C GLY A 815 29.10 9.46 -53.65
N ARG A 816 27.85 9.90 -53.83
CA ARG A 816 27.25 10.93 -52.99
C ARG A 816 25.82 10.59 -52.60
N TRP A 817 25.53 10.77 -51.32
CA TRP A 817 24.17 10.73 -50.78
C TRP A 817 23.52 12.12 -50.83
N THR A 818 22.26 12.15 -51.24
CA THR A 818 21.37 13.30 -51.10
C THR A 818 20.11 12.88 -50.34
N PHE A 819 19.58 13.79 -49.52
CA PHE A 819 18.36 13.56 -48.75
C PHE A 819 17.31 14.59 -49.15
N GLU A 820 16.14 14.11 -49.57
CA GLU A 820 14.97 14.93 -49.89
C GLU A 820 13.88 14.69 -48.83
N PRO A 821 13.64 15.65 -47.91
CA PRO A 821 12.68 15.46 -46.83
C PRO A 821 11.25 15.49 -47.35
N ARG A 822 10.39 14.63 -46.77
CA ARG A 822 8.94 14.60 -47.05
C ARG A 822 8.21 15.76 -46.38
N PHE A 823 8.66 16.17 -45.20
CA PHE A 823 8.06 17.27 -44.44
C PHE A 823 8.87 18.56 -44.62
N ALA A 824 8.17 19.68 -44.48
CA ALA A 824 8.78 21.00 -44.50
C ALA A 824 9.78 21.17 -43.36
N LEU A 825 10.73 22.10 -43.55
CA LEU A 825 11.66 22.49 -42.51
C LEU A 825 10.93 23.33 -41.46
N ASN A 826 11.07 22.96 -40.19
CA ASN A 826 10.52 23.70 -39.07
C ASN A 826 11.29 25.01 -38.90
N PRO A 827 10.62 26.16 -38.78
CA PRO A 827 11.29 27.46 -38.70
C PRO A 827 12.12 27.66 -37.42
N ASN A 828 11.89 26.86 -36.36
CA ASN A 828 12.59 27.01 -35.08
C ASN A 828 14.02 26.43 -35.11
N ASP A 829 14.27 25.39 -35.91
CA ASP A 829 15.56 24.68 -35.94
C ASP A 829 16.06 24.33 -37.36
N ASN A 830 15.25 24.62 -38.38
CA ASN A 830 15.52 24.34 -39.78
C ASN A 830 15.81 22.85 -40.07
N LEU A 831 15.19 21.95 -39.30
CA LEU A 831 15.13 20.51 -39.54
C LEU A 831 13.76 20.12 -40.10
N PRO A 832 13.64 19.01 -40.87
CA PRO A 832 12.33 18.47 -41.21
C PRO A 832 11.48 18.25 -39.94
N GLU A 833 10.18 18.48 -40.04
CA GLU A 833 9.26 18.46 -38.88
C GLU A 833 9.40 17.20 -38.00
N ASP A 834 9.66 16.04 -38.62
CA ASP A 834 9.77 14.73 -37.98
C ASP A 834 11.21 14.21 -37.83
N ALA A 835 12.22 15.05 -38.07
CA ALA A 835 13.62 14.70 -37.91
C ALA A 835 14.06 14.76 -36.45
N TRP A 836 15.07 13.97 -36.09
CA TRP A 836 15.80 14.07 -34.83
C TRP A 836 17.13 14.82 -34.99
N THR A 837 17.81 14.61 -36.12
CA THR A 837 19.09 15.23 -36.47
C THR A 837 19.11 15.61 -37.94
N GLY A 838 19.95 16.57 -38.31
CA GLY A 838 20.12 16.96 -39.71
C GLY A 838 20.94 15.95 -40.50
N PHE A 839 20.68 15.86 -41.81
CA PHE A 839 21.48 15.06 -42.75
C PHE A 839 22.95 15.50 -42.74
N LEU A 840 23.84 14.62 -42.28
CA LEU A 840 25.28 14.87 -42.14
C LEU A 840 25.60 16.12 -41.31
N LYS A 841 24.77 16.41 -40.30
CA LYS A 841 24.94 17.49 -39.33
C LYS A 841 24.95 16.94 -37.91
N GLU A 842 25.70 17.62 -37.05
CA GLU A 842 25.65 17.36 -35.60
C GLU A 842 24.34 17.91 -35.03
N ALA A 843 23.74 17.14 -34.12
CA ALA A 843 22.50 17.55 -33.45
C ALA A 843 22.78 18.65 -32.42
N GLN A 844 21.82 19.54 -32.24
CA GLN A 844 21.89 20.58 -31.21
C GLN A 844 21.28 20.06 -29.90
N THR A 845 21.95 20.34 -28.77
CA THR A 845 21.42 19.99 -27.44
C THR A 845 20.41 21.04 -26.97
N PRO A 846 19.34 20.65 -26.26
CA PRO A 846 18.97 19.28 -25.88
C PRO A 846 18.23 18.53 -27.00
N TYR A 847 18.55 17.25 -27.19
CA TYR A 847 17.93 16.40 -28.23
C TYR A 847 17.10 15.24 -27.67
N ALA A 848 17.12 15.00 -26.36
CA ALA A 848 16.46 13.85 -25.76
C ALA A 848 15.90 14.15 -24.38
N THR A 849 14.95 13.32 -23.97
CA THR A 849 14.33 13.32 -22.64
C THR A 849 15.19 12.61 -21.59
N ARG A 850 16.33 12.03 -21.99
CA ARG A 850 17.31 11.34 -21.13
C ARG A 850 18.71 11.84 -21.47
N ASP A 851 19.52 12.12 -20.44
CA ASP A 851 20.91 12.61 -20.63
C ASP A 851 21.80 11.61 -21.37
N TRP A 852 21.53 10.32 -21.20
CA TRP A 852 22.33 9.26 -21.80
C TRP A 852 21.94 8.94 -23.26
N LEU A 853 20.78 9.40 -23.75
CA LEU A 853 20.32 9.07 -25.11
C LEU A 853 20.72 10.17 -26.09
N ARG A 854 21.40 9.83 -27.18
CA ARG A 854 21.77 10.78 -28.24
C ARG A 854 21.49 10.26 -29.66
N PRO A 855 21.31 11.15 -30.66
CA PRO A 855 21.32 10.75 -32.06
C PRO A 855 22.71 10.28 -32.49
N PHE A 856 22.81 9.76 -33.71
CA PHE A 856 24.09 9.42 -34.32
C PHE A 856 24.91 10.67 -34.62
N THR A 857 26.19 10.64 -34.26
CA THR A 857 27.18 11.65 -34.67
C THR A 857 27.40 11.62 -36.18
N VAL A 858 27.95 12.67 -36.78
CA VAL A 858 28.22 12.68 -38.23
C VAL A 858 29.14 11.51 -38.64
N ALA A 859 30.12 11.16 -37.80
CA ALA A 859 30.99 10.01 -38.05
C ALA A 859 30.26 8.65 -38.00
N GLU A 860 29.22 8.52 -37.18
CA GLU A 860 28.35 7.33 -37.17
C GLU A 860 27.41 7.33 -38.38
N GLN A 861 26.80 8.48 -38.71
CA GLN A 861 25.96 8.65 -39.90
C GLN A 861 26.71 8.24 -41.17
N LYS A 862 27.94 8.73 -41.36
CA LYS A 862 28.78 8.37 -42.52
C LYS A 862 29.04 6.87 -42.61
N ARG A 863 29.42 6.22 -41.49
CA ARG A 863 29.64 4.76 -41.45
C ARG A 863 28.38 3.97 -41.77
N ILE A 864 27.22 4.42 -41.30
CA ILE A 864 25.93 3.79 -41.62
C ILE A 864 25.65 3.88 -43.12
N LEU A 865 25.81 5.07 -43.71
CA LEU A 865 25.59 5.36 -45.12
C LEU A 865 26.63 4.71 -46.05
N GLU A 866 27.85 4.47 -45.58
CA GLU A 866 28.88 3.73 -46.31
C GLU A 866 28.46 2.27 -46.55
N VAL A 867 27.93 1.61 -45.50
CA VAL A 867 27.30 0.29 -45.63
C VAL A 867 26.04 0.37 -46.49
N GLY A 868 25.27 1.46 -46.36
CA GLY A 868 24.09 1.69 -47.19
C GLY A 868 24.39 1.75 -48.69
N ALA A 869 25.56 2.28 -49.07
CA ALA A 869 26.01 2.31 -50.45
C ALA A 869 26.27 0.90 -50.99
N CYS A 870 26.80 -0.01 -50.16
CA CYS A 870 26.92 -1.42 -50.52
C CYS A 870 25.54 -2.05 -50.80
N LEU A 871 24.52 -1.72 -49.99
CA LEU A 871 23.16 -2.24 -50.12
C LEU A 871 22.38 -1.68 -51.32
N SER A 872 22.87 -0.60 -51.94
CA SER A 872 22.37 -0.10 -53.22
C SER A 872 22.81 -0.99 -54.40
N CYS A 873 23.90 -1.76 -54.25
CA CYS A 873 24.42 -2.65 -55.29
C CYS A 873 24.27 -4.15 -54.96
N HIS A 874 24.27 -4.50 -53.67
CA HIS A 874 24.23 -5.88 -53.19
C HIS A 874 22.89 -6.20 -52.52
N ASP A 875 22.36 -7.38 -52.80
CA ASP A 875 21.26 -7.93 -52.01
C ASP A 875 21.71 -8.14 -50.55
N GLU A 876 20.82 -7.86 -49.61
CA GLU A 876 21.13 -7.92 -48.17
C GLU A 876 21.45 -9.34 -47.67
N LYS A 877 21.01 -10.38 -48.40
CA LYS A 877 21.33 -11.80 -48.12
C LYS A 877 22.50 -12.31 -48.97
N SER A 878 23.24 -11.42 -49.64
CA SER A 878 24.38 -11.82 -50.45
C SER A 878 25.58 -12.21 -49.60
N LYS A 879 26.43 -13.09 -50.16
CA LYS A 879 27.69 -13.52 -49.52
C LYS A 879 28.62 -12.35 -49.17
N VAL A 880 28.53 -11.24 -49.89
CA VAL A 880 29.32 -10.02 -49.62
C VAL A 880 28.84 -9.38 -48.33
N MET A 881 27.52 -9.22 -48.16
CA MET A 881 26.95 -8.66 -46.94
C MET A 881 27.14 -9.59 -45.74
N ASP A 882 27.05 -10.92 -45.93
CA ASP A 882 27.37 -11.89 -44.86
C ASP A 882 28.82 -11.75 -44.35
N ARG A 883 29.79 -11.53 -45.26
CA ARG A 883 31.20 -11.28 -44.88
C ARG A 883 31.36 -9.92 -44.19
N ALA A 884 30.61 -8.91 -44.63
CA ALA A 884 30.63 -7.59 -44.01
C ALA A 884 30.21 -7.64 -42.53
N LEU A 885 29.25 -8.50 -42.17
CA LEU A 885 28.83 -8.73 -40.78
C LEU A 885 29.94 -9.36 -39.92
N GLU A 886 30.72 -10.28 -40.50
CA GLU A 886 31.84 -10.92 -39.84
C GLU A 886 33.02 -9.96 -39.65
N ASN A 887 33.46 -9.34 -40.76
CA ASN A 887 34.57 -8.40 -40.81
C ASN A 887 34.40 -7.39 -41.96
N TYR A 888 33.92 -6.19 -41.62
CA TYR A 888 33.68 -5.12 -42.57
C TYR A 888 34.97 -4.67 -43.27
N GLU A 889 36.05 -4.41 -42.52
CA GLU A 889 37.32 -3.92 -43.06
C GLU A 889 37.91 -4.87 -44.10
N GLN A 890 37.88 -6.18 -43.82
CA GLN A 890 38.37 -7.18 -44.76
C GLN A 890 37.48 -7.26 -46.01
N THR A 891 36.17 -7.13 -45.85
CA THR A 891 35.23 -7.11 -46.97
C THR A 891 35.46 -5.89 -47.85
N LEU A 892 35.71 -4.73 -47.23
CA LEU A 892 35.98 -3.47 -47.89
C LEU A 892 37.32 -3.48 -48.64
N ALA A 893 38.35 -4.11 -48.09
CA ALA A 893 39.65 -4.29 -48.72
C ALA A 893 39.58 -5.20 -49.98
N GLY A 894 38.63 -6.15 -49.99
CA GLY A 894 38.39 -7.05 -51.12
C GLY A 894 37.49 -6.47 -52.23
N ARG A 895 37.14 -5.19 -52.17
CA ARG A 895 36.18 -4.58 -53.12
C ARG A 895 36.73 -4.53 -54.55
N SER A 896 35.84 -4.69 -55.53
CA SER A 896 36.19 -4.46 -56.93
C SER A 896 36.35 -2.96 -57.22
N LYS A 897 37.08 -2.62 -58.29
CA LYS A 897 37.20 -1.22 -58.76
C LYS A 897 35.87 -0.57 -59.17
N LYS A 898 34.81 -1.38 -59.38
CA LYS A 898 33.45 -0.89 -59.66
C LYS A 898 32.68 -0.48 -58.40
N CYS A 899 33.17 -0.85 -57.22
CA CYS A 899 32.56 -0.46 -55.95
C CYS A 899 33.01 0.96 -55.61
N VAL A 900 32.11 1.91 -55.82
CA VAL A 900 32.28 3.30 -55.44
C VAL A 900 31.62 3.50 -54.08
N LEU A 901 32.37 4.03 -53.12
CA LEU A 901 31.88 4.36 -51.78
C LEU A 901 31.45 5.82 -51.73
N ALA A 902 30.63 6.15 -50.74
CA ALA A 902 30.25 7.53 -50.47
C ALA A 902 31.45 8.33 -49.93
N GLU A 903 31.61 9.58 -50.39
CA GLU A 903 32.57 10.56 -49.83
C GLU A 903 32.18 11.10 -48.43
#